data_AF-A0A524CU91-F1
#
_entry.id   AF-A0A524CU91-F1
#
_cell.length_a   1.000
_cell.length_b   1.000
_cell.length_c   1.000
_cell.angle_alpha   90.00
_cell.angle_beta   90.00
_cell.angle_gamma   90.00
#
_symmetry.space_group_name_H-M   'P 1'
#
loop_
_entity.id
_entity.type
_entity.pdbx_description
1 polymer ?
#
loop_
_entity_poly.entity_id
_entity_poly.type
_entity_poly.pdbx_seq_one_letter_code
_entity_poly.pdbx_strand_id
1 'polypeptide(L)'
;MCLRKHQKEDSRRRVSSLSEEIAVDYRVVCASIACILIVGMTMTDFVSAGEPYPVPSRLNVGPLVDELEYRVIPFQDDRVLAIQAGEIEMDTSFFDPVHLPTLSDWMDVDIYSALRNGYGHITINCAKYPLNISGFRRAFAYAFDKTRVTVEIMNGFSQEHDSLVPYVSGWCIEDNLPYHYYTAQPEIGNEILDNRGFVIDPDTGWRNAPDGSTLHVVIAYASSSPEMAGGIARIAADALHSLYVDAEAVVYGFDEYSRLRPDFDMVFYATDFNSLDVEWLAYEYWSDRQFSVNDYDHEFRNDTFDAWRDQLLHSTTYEGVYEASANMQMILHENVPRLVVYENTYMQTYRNDIYEGHVRDLCRYITGPWTMRKVHRTSGEGGSVPIAVAQEPDSFNIFVAQSPPSQSILDNLYSSLFRRDPNQHPVMDLAKNIEVRTHQEDASIPDGHTRFILEIVTNATWSDGTPLTAQDVAFTFTYILESSHYGNPAAIPLTDLSQAVAIDSHTVRLDFITESYWHFENFAYVKIIPKHVFNDTGEIGYQGWNLWNPIFDADEPHVTCGPYVFSDYEPGEFYRLGKNPLYHYYPRSIPAQTPGVVEPTIEVQGGSTGVFIVWVSSSNHSLGGTYVLREGTTILAQGSWSGGSLQIDVSDLPLGEHELTLDITYLDGHEESSQVIVAVQSSDHGWISSIENLPLAMGVAVISAQVIVAVVILSIRDYRRWKNWNLQRRQEDERDWFAEIFGTGPGA
;
A
#
# COMPACT_ATOMS: atom_id res chain seq x y z
N MET A 1 -19.73 -35.02 67.93
CA MET A 1 -20.07 -33.58 68.01
C MET A 1 -19.41 -32.95 69.24
N CYS A 2 -18.07 -32.71 69.23
CA CYS A 2 -17.40 -31.89 70.27
C CYS A 2 -15.94 -31.47 69.96
N LEU A 3 -15.56 -31.28 68.69
CA LEU A 3 -14.18 -30.87 68.30
C LEU A 3 -14.19 -29.86 67.13
N ARG A 4 -14.91 -28.73 67.29
CA ARG A 4 -14.95 -27.65 66.28
C ARG A 4 -15.19 -26.23 66.85
N LYS A 5 -14.90 -26.00 68.14
CA LYS A 5 -15.16 -24.73 68.85
C LYS A 5 -13.97 -24.10 69.59
N HIS A 6 -12.73 -24.56 69.35
CA HIS A 6 -11.52 -23.99 70.00
C HIS A 6 -10.38 -23.58 69.04
N GLN A 7 -10.59 -23.63 67.72
CA GLN A 7 -9.62 -23.10 66.73
C GLN A 7 -10.07 -21.77 66.08
N LYS A 8 -11.21 -21.20 66.49
CA LYS A 8 -11.83 -20.03 65.83
C LYS A 8 -11.71 -18.71 66.59
N GLU A 9 -11.12 -18.71 67.79
CA GLU A 9 -10.92 -17.49 68.60
C GLU A 9 -9.46 -17.03 68.59
N ASP A 10 -8.48 -17.95 68.59
CA ASP A 10 -7.05 -17.61 68.50
C ASP A 10 -6.65 -17.04 67.13
N SER A 11 -7.36 -17.45 66.07
CA SER A 11 -7.20 -16.94 64.71
C SER A 11 -7.71 -15.50 64.51
N ARG A 12 -8.52 -14.95 65.42
CA ARG A 12 -9.01 -13.56 65.32
C ARG A 12 -8.10 -12.53 65.97
N ARG A 13 -7.25 -12.91 66.93
CA ARG A 13 -6.32 -11.97 67.60
C ARG A 13 -5.00 -11.73 66.86
N ARG A 14 -4.58 -12.62 65.95
CA ARG A 14 -3.41 -12.35 65.08
C ARG A 14 -3.72 -11.49 63.85
N VAL A 15 -4.98 -11.44 63.42
CA VAL A 15 -5.37 -10.70 62.20
C VAL A 15 -5.51 -9.19 62.46
N SER A 16 -5.82 -8.76 63.69
CA SER A 16 -5.97 -7.33 64.01
C SER A 16 -4.66 -6.60 64.36
N SER A 17 -3.55 -7.31 64.60
CA SER A 17 -2.24 -6.69 64.86
C SER A 17 -1.42 -6.53 63.58
N LEU A 18 -1.62 -7.40 62.58
CA LEU A 18 -0.97 -7.29 61.26
C LEU A 18 -1.57 -6.20 60.36
N SER A 19 -2.76 -5.68 60.69
CA SER A 19 -3.44 -4.63 59.92
C SER A 19 -2.97 -3.20 60.23
N GLU A 20 -2.26 -2.97 61.34
CA GLU A 20 -1.80 -1.62 61.73
C GLU A 20 -0.31 -1.36 61.36
N GLU A 21 0.54 -2.39 61.26
CA GLU A 21 1.94 -2.21 60.78
C GLU A 21 2.04 -2.06 59.25
N ILE A 22 1.08 -2.59 58.47
CA ILE A 22 1.09 -2.49 56.99
C ILE A 22 0.55 -1.12 56.49
N ALA A 23 -0.10 -0.33 57.37
CA ALA A 23 -0.76 0.91 56.98
C ALA A 23 0.18 2.14 56.88
N VAL A 24 1.44 2.03 57.30
CA VAL A 24 2.37 3.18 57.41
C VAL A 24 3.22 3.40 56.15
N ASP A 25 3.56 2.35 55.39
CA ASP A 25 4.51 2.46 54.26
C ASP A 25 3.90 2.88 52.91
N TYR A 26 2.56 2.89 52.78
CA TYR A 26 1.92 3.29 51.52
C TYR A 26 2.06 4.78 51.18
N ARG A 27 2.32 5.66 52.16
CA ARG A 27 2.39 7.12 51.93
C ARG A 27 3.76 7.60 51.41
N VAL A 28 4.83 6.84 51.64
CA VAL A 28 6.16 7.16 51.11
C VAL A 28 6.31 6.67 49.67
N VAL A 29 5.77 5.48 49.36
CA VAL A 29 5.79 4.93 48.00
C VAL A 29 4.97 5.77 47.01
N CYS A 30 3.78 6.26 47.40
CA CYS A 30 2.96 7.10 46.53
C CYS A 30 3.60 8.47 46.19
N ALA A 31 4.46 9.03 47.05
CA ALA A 31 5.14 10.30 46.78
C ALA A 31 6.30 10.13 45.77
N SER A 32 6.98 8.98 45.81
CA SER A 32 8.09 8.67 44.91
C SER A 32 7.61 8.35 43.49
N ILE A 33 6.49 7.63 43.35
CA ILE A 33 5.88 7.30 42.04
C ILE A 33 5.33 8.57 41.35
N ALA A 34 4.80 9.53 42.13
CA ALA A 34 4.30 10.79 41.59
C ALA A 34 5.39 11.71 40.99
N CYS A 35 6.67 11.54 41.37
CA CYS A 35 7.77 12.34 40.81
C CYS A 35 8.36 11.74 39.52
N ILE A 36 8.22 10.43 39.31
CA ILE A 36 8.67 9.75 38.07
C ILE A 36 7.65 9.96 36.93
N LEU A 37 6.38 10.17 37.25
CA LEU A 37 5.30 10.39 36.27
C LEU A 37 5.17 11.84 35.74
N ILE A 38 6.09 12.76 36.07
CA ILE A 38 5.98 14.20 35.70
C ILE A 38 7.13 14.68 34.78
N VAL A 39 8.09 13.80 34.41
CA VAL A 39 9.18 14.14 33.46
C VAL A 39 9.03 13.40 32.12
N GLY A 40 8.09 12.44 32.00
CA GLY A 40 7.81 11.66 30.78
C GLY A 40 6.60 12.14 29.97
N MET A 41 6.28 13.45 29.98
CA MET A 41 5.20 14.04 29.16
C MET A 41 5.74 15.12 28.20
N THR A 42 6.78 14.77 27.45
CA THR A 42 7.01 15.35 26.12
C THR A 42 6.35 14.42 25.11
N MET A 43 5.33 14.95 24.42
CA MET A 43 4.51 14.33 23.37
C MET A 43 5.20 13.16 22.64
N THR A 44 4.98 11.93 23.12
CA THR A 44 5.04 10.74 22.27
C THR A 44 3.61 10.41 21.91
N ASP A 45 3.17 10.92 20.76
CA ASP A 45 1.95 10.39 20.15
C ASP A 45 2.18 8.90 19.93
N PHE A 46 1.29 8.06 20.48
CA PHE A 46 1.32 6.64 20.18
C PHE A 46 1.05 6.48 18.69
N VAL A 47 2.07 6.07 17.93
CA VAL A 47 1.94 5.70 16.52
C VAL A 47 1.12 4.41 16.46
N SER A 48 -0.20 4.57 16.46
CA SER A 48 -1.09 3.55 15.93
C SER A 48 -0.67 3.29 14.50
N ALA A 49 -0.68 2.01 14.07
CA ALA A 49 -0.87 1.70 12.65
C ALA A 49 -2.05 2.56 12.17
N GLY A 50 -1.80 3.39 11.16
CA GLY A 50 -2.66 4.53 10.84
C GLY A 50 -4.13 4.12 10.64
N GLU A 51 -5.07 5.00 10.98
CA GLU A 51 -6.41 4.82 10.41
C GLU A 51 -6.30 4.93 8.88
N PRO A 52 -7.03 4.11 8.09
CA PRO A 52 -6.97 4.17 6.64
C PRO A 52 -7.20 5.59 6.17
N TYR A 53 -6.24 6.17 5.46
CA TYR A 53 -6.30 7.57 5.09
C TYR A 53 -7.45 7.81 4.10
N PRO A 54 -8.15 8.96 4.16
CA PRO A 54 -9.30 9.24 3.30
C PRO A 54 -8.86 9.30 1.83
N VAL A 55 -9.16 8.24 1.07
CA VAL A 55 -8.83 8.12 -0.35
C VAL A 55 -9.72 9.06 -1.18
N PRO A 56 -9.15 9.95 -2.01
CA PRO A 56 -9.95 10.85 -2.85
C PRO A 56 -10.89 10.10 -3.82
N SER A 57 -12.16 10.52 -3.87
CA SER A 57 -13.22 9.86 -4.66
C SER A 57 -12.98 9.79 -6.19
N ARG A 58 -12.05 10.59 -6.72
CA ARG A 58 -11.61 10.56 -8.12
C ARG A 58 -10.12 10.24 -8.23
N LEU A 59 -9.58 9.36 -7.38
CA LEU A 59 -8.16 9.04 -7.24
C LEU A 59 -7.40 8.93 -8.59
N ASN A 60 -7.95 8.20 -9.57
CA ASN A 60 -7.30 8.00 -10.87
C ASN A 60 -7.20 9.24 -11.79
N VAL A 61 -7.97 10.31 -11.56
CA VAL A 61 -8.04 11.47 -12.48
C VAL A 61 -6.85 12.41 -12.29
N GLY A 62 -6.17 12.75 -13.39
CA GLY A 62 -5.01 13.64 -13.45
C GLY A 62 -4.12 13.30 -14.64
N PRO A 63 -2.89 13.86 -14.74
CA PRO A 63 -2.27 14.77 -13.78
C PRO A 63 -2.89 16.17 -13.79
N LEU A 64 -2.62 16.95 -12.75
CA LEU A 64 -3.11 18.34 -12.59
C LEU A 64 -2.00 19.41 -12.77
N VAL A 65 -0.73 19.01 -12.80
CA VAL A 65 0.42 19.87 -13.15
C VAL A 65 0.89 19.58 -14.57
N ASP A 66 1.62 20.53 -15.16
CA ASP A 66 2.16 20.40 -16.51
C ASP A 66 3.43 19.54 -16.56
N GLU A 67 4.21 19.54 -15.47
CA GLU A 67 5.54 18.93 -15.41
C GLU A 67 5.92 18.46 -13.99
N LEU A 68 6.69 17.39 -13.92
CA LEU A 68 7.45 16.96 -12.73
C LEU A 68 8.94 17.10 -13.03
N GLU A 69 9.73 17.69 -12.13
CA GLU A 69 11.18 17.86 -12.29
C GLU A 69 11.92 17.18 -11.14
N TYR A 70 12.44 15.97 -11.39
CA TYR A 70 13.25 15.22 -10.43
C TYR A 70 14.69 15.74 -10.44
N ARG A 71 15.10 16.46 -9.40
CA ARG A 71 16.45 17.04 -9.22
C ARG A 71 17.35 16.11 -8.41
N VAL A 72 18.56 15.90 -8.89
CA VAL A 72 19.57 15.10 -8.20
C VAL A 72 20.27 15.98 -7.17
N ILE A 73 20.04 15.71 -5.88
CA ILE A 73 20.65 16.44 -4.76
C ILE A 73 21.16 15.39 -3.75
N PRO A 74 22.43 14.94 -3.86
CA PRO A 74 22.89 13.75 -3.14
C PRO A 74 22.88 13.86 -1.61
N PHE A 75 23.23 15.03 -1.06
CA PHE A 75 23.36 15.23 0.38
C PHE A 75 22.03 15.67 1.01
N GLN A 76 21.66 15.04 2.13
CA GLN A 76 20.37 15.28 2.81
C GLN A 76 20.31 16.71 3.40
N ASP A 77 21.41 17.24 3.94
CA ASP A 77 21.54 18.64 4.37
C ASP A 77 21.14 19.63 3.26
N ASP A 78 21.64 19.42 2.04
CA ASP A 78 21.34 20.27 0.88
C ASP A 78 19.87 20.15 0.46
N ARG A 79 19.26 18.96 0.56
CA ARG A 79 17.81 18.76 0.32
C ARG A 79 16.95 19.48 1.35
N VAL A 80 17.31 19.40 2.63
CA VAL A 80 16.63 20.13 3.72
C VAL A 80 16.69 21.63 3.49
N LEU A 81 17.86 22.17 3.11
CA LEU A 81 18.02 23.58 2.74
C LEU A 81 17.23 23.96 1.49
N ALA A 82 17.15 23.09 0.47
CA ALA A 82 16.39 23.33 -0.75
C ALA A 82 14.87 23.34 -0.52
N ILE A 83 14.32 22.49 0.36
CA ILE A 83 12.91 22.56 0.80
C ILE A 83 12.67 23.91 1.48
N GLN A 84 13.54 24.30 2.42
CA GLN A 84 13.44 25.56 3.16
C GLN A 84 13.51 26.79 2.24
N ALA A 85 14.38 26.77 1.23
CA ALA A 85 14.49 27.83 0.23
C ALA A 85 13.30 27.90 -0.75
N GLY A 86 12.42 26.89 -0.76
CA GLY A 86 11.34 26.76 -1.75
C GLY A 86 11.85 26.38 -3.14
N GLU A 87 13.06 25.84 -3.23
CA GLU A 87 13.64 25.37 -4.49
C GLU A 87 13.06 24.01 -4.90
N ILE A 88 12.79 23.14 -3.93
CA ILE A 88 12.08 21.86 -4.11
C ILE A 88 10.82 21.80 -3.24
N GLU A 89 9.84 21.03 -3.72
CA GLU A 89 8.54 20.83 -3.08
C GLU A 89 8.55 19.69 -2.07
N MET A 90 9.25 18.60 -2.40
CA MET A 90 9.28 17.37 -1.62
C MET A 90 10.57 16.57 -1.92
N ASP A 91 10.95 15.70 -1.00
CA ASP A 91 12.08 14.76 -1.12
C ASP A 91 11.54 13.31 -1.21
N THR A 92 12.04 12.52 -2.15
CA THR A 92 11.70 11.10 -2.32
C THR A 92 12.27 10.20 -1.22
N SER A 93 13.29 10.67 -0.50
CA SER A 93 13.91 9.95 0.62
C SER A 93 13.33 10.38 1.97
N PHE A 94 13.51 9.53 3.00
CA PHE A 94 13.30 9.98 4.37
C PHE A 94 14.37 11.00 4.77
N PHE A 95 14.02 11.90 5.69
CA PHE A 95 14.99 12.73 6.38
C PHE A 95 15.36 12.11 7.73
N ASP A 96 16.61 12.27 8.16
CA ASP A 96 17.08 11.72 9.43
C ASP A 96 16.44 12.49 10.61
N PRO A 97 16.08 11.82 11.72
CA PRO A 97 15.41 12.46 12.87
C PRO A 97 16.11 13.70 13.45
N VAL A 98 17.41 13.88 13.19
CA VAL A 98 18.18 15.08 13.57
C VAL A 98 17.65 16.37 12.90
N HIS A 99 17.03 16.26 11.72
CA HIS A 99 16.42 17.40 11.02
C HIS A 99 15.00 17.73 11.51
N LEU A 100 14.34 16.80 12.23
CA LEU A 100 12.95 16.98 12.66
C LEU A 100 12.71 18.29 13.41
N PRO A 101 13.51 18.69 14.44
CA PRO A 101 13.25 19.95 15.16
C PRO A 101 13.39 21.18 14.28
N THR A 102 14.26 21.12 13.26
CA THR A 102 14.47 22.20 12.31
C THR A 102 13.31 22.31 11.32
N LEU A 103 12.68 21.19 10.95
CA LEU A 103 11.58 21.15 9.99
C LEU A 103 10.21 21.38 10.65
N SER A 104 9.98 20.84 11.86
CA SER A 104 8.71 21.00 12.59
C SER A 104 8.43 22.42 13.07
N ASP A 105 9.46 23.26 13.19
CA ASP A 105 9.33 24.68 13.54
C ASP A 105 8.96 25.57 12.33
N TRP A 106 8.97 25.04 11.10
CA TRP A 106 8.69 25.80 9.87
C TRP A 106 7.22 25.65 9.44
N MET A 107 6.50 26.76 9.36
CA MET A 107 5.06 26.74 9.07
C MET A 107 4.69 26.41 7.61
N ASP A 108 5.64 26.59 6.68
CA ASP A 108 5.45 26.41 5.24
C ASP A 108 5.64 24.96 4.78
N VAL A 109 5.92 24.04 5.72
CA VAL A 109 6.08 22.60 5.46
C VAL A 109 5.17 21.77 6.37
N ASP A 110 4.81 20.59 5.89
CA ASP A 110 4.15 19.55 6.67
C ASP A 110 4.98 18.26 6.59
N ILE A 111 4.84 17.41 7.60
CA ILE A 111 5.62 16.18 7.74
C ILE A 111 4.65 15.02 7.80
N TYR A 112 4.71 14.15 6.80
CA TYR A 112 4.02 12.87 6.85
C TYR A 112 4.94 11.83 7.48
N SER A 113 4.47 11.23 8.57
CA SER A 113 5.14 10.13 9.25
C SER A 113 4.22 8.90 9.27
N ALA A 114 4.77 7.75 8.93
CA ALA A 114 4.08 6.47 9.05
C ALA A 114 5.09 5.36 9.36
N LEU A 115 4.61 4.28 9.97
CA LEU A 115 5.41 3.08 10.18
C LEU A 115 5.80 2.47 8.83
N ARG A 116 7.05 2.05 8.67
CA ARG A 116 7.58 1.61 7.39
C ARG A 116 7.14 0.19 7.04
N ASN A 117 6.78 -0.05 5.78
CA ASN A 117 6.72 -1.39 5.20
C ASN A 117 8.13 -1.98 5.01
N GLY A 118 8.85 -2.19 6.11
CA GLY A 118 10.27 -2.55 6.11
C GLY A 118 10.96 -2.33 7.45
N TYR A 119 11.96 -3.15 7.76
CA TYR A 119 12.63 -3.19 9.06
C TYR A 119 14.16 -3.26 8.91
N GLY A 120 14.88 -3.01 10.01
CA GLY A 120 16.29 -3.35 10.14
C GLY A 120 16.46 -4.73 10.76
N HIS A 121 17.47 -5.49 10.34
CA HIS A 121 17.74 -6.83 10.87
C HIS A 121 19.24 -7.18 10.89
N ILE A 122 19.58 -8.11 11.78
CA ILE A 122 20.84 -8.85 11.74
C ILE A 122 20.58 -10.20 11.06
N THR A 123 21.16 -10.41 9.89
CA THR A 123 21.18 -11.73 9.22
C THR A 123 22.33 -12.56 9.79
N ILE A 124 22.08 -13.85 10.06
CA ILE A 124 23.03 -14.76 10.69
C ILE A 124 23.29 -15.94 9.75
N ASN A 125 24.57 -16.28 9.51
CA ASN A 125 24.97 -17.39 8.67
C ASN A 125 24.66 -18.75 9.34
N CYS A 126 23.55 -19.39 8.97
CA CYS A 126 23.11 -20.66 9.53
C CYS A 126 23.86 -21.88 8.97
N ALA A 127 24.79 -21.74 8.03
CA ALA A 127 25.71 -22.81 7.66
C ALA A 127 26.97 -22.84 8.55
N LYS A 128 27.44 -21.67 8.99
CA LYS A 128 28.71 -21.53 9.73
C LYS A 128 28.56 -22.02 11.17
N TYR A 129 29.47 -22.88 11.63
CA TYR A 129 29.47 -23.35 13.02
C TYR A 129 30.15 -22.32 13.94
N PRO A 130 29.63 -22.03 15.15
CA PRO A 130 28.44 -22.60 15.79
C PRO A 130 27.13 -21.83 15.55
N LEU A 131 27.13 -20.81 14.68
CA LEU A 131 25.95 -20.01 14.33
C LEU A 131 24.81 -20.86 13.74
N ASN A 132 25.13 -21.99 13.13
CA ASN A 132 24.20 -23.01 12.66
C ASN A 132 23.33 -23.62 13.77
N ILE A 133 23.76 -23.58 15.03
CA ILE A 133 22.97 -24.02 16.19
C ILE A 133 21.88 -22.97 16.47
N SER A 134 20.60 -23.30 16.23
CA SER A 134 19.47 -22.37 16.48
C SER A 134 19.43 -21.85 17.92
N GLY A 135 19.84 -22.67 18.90
CA GLY A 135 19.98 -22.22 20.29
C GLY A 135 21.00 -21.08 20.48
N PHE A 136 22.07 -21.03 19.70
CA PHE A 136 23.00 -19.90 19.74
C PHE A 136 22.32 -18.62 19.26
N ARG A 137 21.64 -18.69 18.11
CA ARG A 137 20.94 -17.52 17.52
C ARG A 137 19.80 -17.02 18.41
N ARG A 138 19.09 -17.92 19.08
CA ARG A 138 18.08 -17.58 20.09
C ARG A 138 18.67 -16.96 21.35
N ALA A 139 19.82 -17.45 21.82
CA ALA A 139 20.49 -16.84 22.96
C ALA A 139 20.90 -15.40 22.65
N PHE A 140 21.46 -15.18 21.45
CA PHE A 140 21.73 -13.85 20.91
C PHE A 140 20.46 -12.98 20.83
N ALA A 141 19.36 -13.50 20.29
CA ALA A 141 18.08 -12.78 20.23
C ALA A 141 17.58 -12.35 21.61
N TYR A 142 17.59 -13.24 22.61
CA TYR A 142 17.24 -12.89 23.99
C TYR A 142 18.18 -11.85 24.61
N ALA A 143 19.46 -11.80 24.24
CA ALA A 143 20.42 -10.84 24.78
C ALA A 143 20.41 -9.47 24.07
N PHE A 144 19.83 -9.39 22.87
CA PHE A 144 19.75 -8.15 22.10
C PHE A 144 18.73 -7.18 22.71
N ASP A 145 19.02 -5.88 22.66
CA ASP A 145 18.18 -4.83 23.26
C ASP A 145 17.57 -3.93 22.18
N LYS A 146 16.34 -4.24 21.76
CA LYS A 146 15.64 -3.46 20.72
C LYS A 146 15.12 -2.14 21.26
N THR A 147 14.66 -2.11 22.52
CA THR A 147 14.33 -0.85 23.21
C THR A 147 15.52 0.11 23.20
N ARG A 148 16.74 -0.40 23.37
CA ARG A 148 17.96 0.40 23.27
C ARG A 148 18.28 0.87 21.85
N VAL A 149 17.97 0.08 20.80
CA VAL A 149 18.00 0.58 19.41
C VAL A 149 17.03 1.76 19.24
N THR A 150 15.78 1.59 19.67
CA THR A 150 14.74 2.62 19.58
C THR A 150 15.14 3.91 20.30
N VAL A 151 15.68 3.82 21.51
CA VAL A 151 16.02 4.98 22.35
C VAL A 151 17.37 5.62 21.98
N GLU A 152 18.43 4.84 21.80
CA GLU A 152 19.80 5.37 21.61
C GLU A 152 20.15 5.66 20.14
N ILE A 153 19.56 4.95 19.19
CA ILE A 153 19.89 5.06 17.76
C ILE A 153 18.79 5.77 16.98
N MET A 154 17.53 5.37 17.18
CA MET A 154 16.39 5.87 16.40
C MET A 154 15.70 7.09 17.00
N ASN A 155 16.14 7.57 18.17
CA ASN A 155 15.54 8.71 18.91
C ASN A 155 14.02 8.59 19.13
N GLY A 156 13.50 7.37 19.26
CA GLY A 156 12.06 7.08 19.40
C GLY A 156 11.30 6.94 18.07
N PHE A 157 11.94 7.10 16.91
CA PHE A 157 11.32 6.93 15.58
C PHE A 157 11.36 5.47 15.09
N SER A 158 11.12 4.53 16.00
CA SER A 158 10.92 3.11 15.72
C SER A 158 10.13 2.44 16.83
N GLN A 159 9.57 1.26 16.51
CA GLN A 159 9.08 0.31 17.49
C GLN A 159 9.96 -0.94 17.50
N GLU A 160 9.96 -1.63 18.64
CA GLU A 160 10.43 -3.01 18.73
C GLU A 160 9.52 -3.93 17.90
N HIS A 161 10.12 -4.82 17.12
CA HIS A 161 9.42 -5.74 16.20
C HIS A 161 10.21 -7.04 16.07
N ASP A 162 9.56 -8.20 16.07
CA ASP A 162 10.17 -9.54 15.95
C ASP A 162 9.87 -10.22 14.61
N SER A 163 8.68 -10.02 14.05
CA SER A 163 8.23 -10.67 12.83
C SER A 163 9.01 -10.20 11.61
N LEU A 164 9.28 -11.14 10.70
CA LEU A 164 9.87 -10.86 9.40
C LEU A 164 8.84 -10.32 8.39
N VAL A 165 7.59 -10.10 8.80
CA VAL A 165 6.59 -9.32 8.06
C VAL A 165 6.39 -8.00 8.80
N PRO A 166 6.50 -6.82 8.14
CA PRO A 166 6.26 -5.51 8.78
C PRO A 166 4.85 -5.40 9.37
N TYR A 167 4.69 -4.68 10.48
CA TYR A 167 3.42 -4.54 11.20
C TYR A 167 2.33 -3.83 10.39
N VAL A 168 2.70 -3.06 9.37
CA VAL A 168 1.75 -2.45 8.41
C VAL A 168 1.10 -3.44 7.45
N SER A 169 1.56 -4.70 7.40
CA SER A 169 0.99 -5.76 6.55
C SER A 169 -0.03 -6.60 7.34
N GLY A 170 -1.20 -6.85 6.74
CA GLY A 170 -2.26 -7.70 7.33
C GLY A 170 -1.84 -9.16 7.57
N TRP A 171 -0.75 -9.62 6.95
CA TRP A 171 -0.16 -10.94 7.18
C TRP A 171 0.79 -10.99 8.38
N CYS A 172 1.06 -9.85 9.03
CA CYS A 172 1.94 -9.78 10.18
C CYS A 172 1.34 -10.50 11.40
N ILE A 173 2.13 -11.37 12.02
CA ILE A 173 1.71 -12.09 13.22
C ILE A 173 2.30 -11.55 14.53
N GLU A 174 2.85 -10.33 14.57
CA GLU A 174 3.55 -9.78 15.74
C GLU A 174 2.76 -9.96 17.04
N ASP A 175 1.51 -9.44 17.08
CA ASP A 175 0.58 -9.57 18.21
C ASP A 175 0.17 -11.01 18.57
N ASN A 176 0.44 -11.97 17.67
CA ASN A 176 0.13 -13.39 17.84
C ASN A 176 1.39 -14.23 18.16
N LEU A 177 2.60 -13.64 18.20
CA LEU A 177 3.81 -14.34 18.60
C LEU A 177 3.72 -14.81 20.07
N PRO A 178 4.25 -16.01 20.40
CA PRO A 178 4.10 -16.58 21.74
C PRO A 178 4.93 -15.86 22.82
N TYR A 179 5.95 -15.10 22.41
CA TYR A 179 6.86 -14.31 23.23
C TYR A 179 7.66 -13.35 22.31
N HIS A 180 8.28 -12.31 22.88
CA HIS A 180 9.06 -11.31 22.13
C HIS A 180 10.50 -11.16 22.64
N TYR A 181 11.41 -10.70 21.78
CA TYR A 181 12.83 -10.41 22.08
C TYR A 181 13.09 -8.90 22.26
N TYR A 182 12.10 -8.12 22.71
CA TYR A 182 12.18 -6.64 22.75
C TYR A 182 13.26 -6.09 23.69
N THR A 183 13.37 -6.66 24.90
CA THR A 183 14.31 -6.21 25.94
C THR A 183 15.33 -7.29 26.24
N ALA A 184 16.56 -6.86 26.54
CA ALA A 184 17.67 -7.76 26.84
C ALA A 184 17.40 -8.60 28.10
N GLN A 185 17.49 -9.92 27.92
CA GLN A 185 17.31 -10.98 28.90
C GLN A 185 18.51 -11.96 28.81
N PRO A 186 19.74 -11.48 29.05
CA PRO A 186 20.97 -12.26 28.84
C PRO A 186 21.05 -13.49 29.76
N GLU A 187 20.32 -13.53 30.87
CA GLU A 187 20.22 -14.70 31.74
C GLU A 187 19.59 -15.90 31.01
N ILE A 188 18.53 -15.66 30.22
CA ILE A 188 17.86 -16.70 29.43
C ILE A 188 18.81 -17.19 28.33
N GLY A 189 19.50 -16.26 27.65
CA GLY A 189 20.49 -16.63 26.63
C GLY A 189 21.65 -17.44 27.20
N ASN A 190 22.18 -17.05 28.37
CA ASN A 190 23.23 -17.82 29.06
C ASN A 190 22.75 -19.23 29.44
N GLU A 191 21.54 -19.39 29.98
CA GLU A 191 20.97 -20.72 30.26
C GLU A 191 20.81 -21.57 28.98
N ILE A 192 20.40 -20.97 27.87
CA ILE A 192 20.28 -21.63 26.56
C ILE A 192 21.63 -22.15 26.05
N LEU A 193 22.71 -21.39 26.25
CA LEU A 193 24.09 -21.73 25.86
C LEU A 193 24.71 -22.78 26.80
N ASP A 194 24.56 -22.63 28.12
CA ASP A 194 25.04 -23.58 29.14
C ASP A 194 24.44 -24.98 28.88
N ASN A 195 23.12 -25.06 28.68
CA ASN A 195 22.42 -26.30 28.39
C ASN A 195 22.80 -26.94 27.04
N ARG A 196 23.51 -26.20 26.17
CA ARG A 196 24.01 -26.69 24.87
C ARG A 196 25.51 -26.98 24.85
N GLY A 197 26.18 -26.83 25.99
CA GLY A 197 27.60 -27.18 26.13
C GLY A 197 28.56 -26.11 25.63
N PHE A 198 28.13 -24.86 25.46
CA PHE A 198 29.06 -23.74 25.30
C PHE A 198 29.70 -23.45 26.66
N VAL A 199 31.02 -23.57 26.80
CA VAL A 199 31.70 -23.51 28.09
C VAL A 199 32.59 -22.26 28.15
N ILE A 200 32.43 -21.45 29.20
CA ILE A 200 33.33 -20.31 29.48
C ILE A 200 34.73 -20.84 29.77
N ASP A 201 35.69 -20.41 28.98
CA ASP A 201 37.11 -20.65 29.16
C ASP A 201 37.62 -19.79 30.34
N PRO A 202 38.22 -20.39 31.38
CA PRO A 202 38.67 -19.64 32.55
C PRO A 202 39.90 -18.76 32.28
N ASP A 203 40.64 -18.98 31.20
CA ASP A 203 41.84 -18.21 30.86
C ASP A 203 41.50 -16.97 30.03
N THR A 204 40.47 -17.02 29.17
CA THR A 204 40.03 -15.88 28.34
C THR A 204 38.81 -15.13 28.90
N GLY A 205 37.94 -15.81 29.64
CA GLY A 205 36.62 -15.30 30.05
C GLY A 205 35.52 -15.44 29.00
N TRP A 206 35.84 -15.99 27.82
CA TRP A 206 34.91 -16.18 26.70
C TRP A 206 34.50 -17.64 26.53
N ARG A 207 33.34 -17.89 25.92
CA ARG A 207 32.81 -19.22 25.64
C ARG A 207 33.52 -19.86 24.47
N ASN A 208 33.94 -21.10 24.66
CA ASN A 208 34.23 -22.03 23.57
C ASN A 208 32.92 -22.70 23.11
N ALA A 209 32.86 -23.06 21.83
CA ALA A 209 31.75 -23.81 21.24
C ALA A 209 31.68 -25.26 21.78
N PRO A 210 30.57 -25.99 21.59
CA PRO A 210 30.40 -27.34 22.12
C PRO A 210 31.42 -28.40 21.65
N ASP A 211 32.17 -28.16 20.57
CA ASP A 211 33.28 -29.01 20.12
C ASP A 211 34.64 -28.64 20.75
N GLY A 212 34.69 -27.57 21.54
CA GLY A 212 35.89 -27.02 22.16
C GLY A 212 36.63 -25.96 21.34
N SER A 213 36.13 -25.57 20.16
CA SER A 213 36.69 -24.48 19.37
C SER A 213 36.44 -23.10 20.00
N THR A 214 37.38 -22.18 19.83
CA THR A 214 37.23 -20.78 20.26
C THR A 214 36.19 -20.07 19.42
N LEU A 215 35.23 -19.40 20.06
CA LEU A 215 34.19 -18.64 19.37
C LEU A 215 34.54 -17.16 19.33
N HIS A 216 34.67 -16.62 18.12
CA HIS A 216 34.74 -15.19 17.82
C HIS A 216 33.69 -14.89 16.74
N VAL A 217 32.98 -13.77 16.85
CA VAL A 217 31.86 -13.41 15.95
C VAL A 217 32.02 -11.98 15.42
N VAL A 218 32.11 -11.81 14.11
CA VAL A 218 32.10 -10.50 13.45
C VAL A 218 30.68 -10.07 13.11
N ILE A 219 30.28 -8.86 13.52
CA ILE A 219 29.05 -8.20 13.08
C ILE A 219 29.43 -7.15 12.01
N ALA A 220 29.26 -7.51 10.75
CA ALA A 220 29.58 -6.66 9.62
C ALA A 220 28.51 -5.57 9.40
N TYR A 221 28.94 -4.34 9.10
CA TYR A 221 28.05 -3.27 8.64
C TYR A 221 28.69 -2.39 7.56
N ALA A 222 27.85 -1.76 6.73
CA ALA A 222 28.30 -0.89 5.65
C ALA A 222 28.73 0.50 6.14
N SER A 223 29.82 1.03 5.58
CA SER A 223 30.32 2.38 5.83
C SER A 223 29.41 3.51 5.32
N SER A 224 28.32 3.19 4.62
CA SER A 224 27.33 4.15 4.11
C SER A 224 26.33 4.63 5.16
N SER A 225 26.25 3.98 6.33
CA SER A 225 25.41 4.42 7.46
C SER A 225 26.09 4.12 8.80
N PRO A 226 27.26 4.73 9.09
CA PRO A 226 28.09 4.31 10.22
C PRO A 226 27.47 4.64 11.59
N GLU A 227 26.63 5.66 11.70
CA GLU A 227 25.92 6.03 12.92
C GLU A 227 24.83 5.00 13.27
N MET A 228 23.91 4.72 12.33
CA MET A 228 22.79 3.80 12.54
C MET A 228 23.25 2.34 12.50
N ALA A 229 23.82 1.89 11.38
CA ALA A 229 24.24 0.51 11.20
C ALA A 229 25.38 0.11 12.16
N GLY A 230 26.36 1.01 12.35
CA GLY A 230 27.43 0.81 13.32
C GLY A 230 26.96 0.94 14.77
N GLY A 231 25.91 1.72 15.03
CA GLY A 231 25.23 1.75 16.33
C GLY A 231 24.60 0.41 16.69
N ILE A 232 23.82 -0.14 15.76
CA ILE A 232 23.14 -1.42 15.91
C ILE A 232 24.13 -2.58 15.97
N ALA A 233 25.18 -2.59 15.15
CA ALA A 233 26.22 -3.62 15.19
C ALA A 233 26.97 -3.63 16.54
N ARG A 234 27.16 -2.47 17.19
CA ARG A 234 27.69 -2.41 18.57
C ARG A 234 26.70 -2.95 19.60
N ILE A 235 25.40 -2.67 19.47
CA ILE A 235 24.37 -3.27 20.35
C ILE A 235 24.37 -4.81 20.20
N ALA A 236 24.59 -5.33 18.99
CA ALA A 236 24.75 -6.77 18.75
C ALA A 236 26.05 -7.33 19.39
N ALA A 237 27.17 -6.62 19.30
CA ALA A 237 28.41 -7.02 19.97
C ALA A 237 28.25 -7.05 21.50
N ASP A 238 27.64 -6.01 22.10
CA ASP A 238 27.36 -5.96 23.54
C ASP A 238 26.44 -7.10 24.00
N ALA A 239 25.43 -7.46 23.17
CA ALA A 239 24.56 -8.61 23.42
C ALA A 239 25.36 -9.91 23.48
N LEU A 240 26.28 -10.14 22.53
CA LEU A 240 27.18 -11.30 22.54
C LEU A 240 28.15 -11.26 23.72
N HIS A 241 28.70 -10.11 24.10
CA HIS A 241 29.56 -9.97 25.28
C HIS A 241 28.81 -10.33 26.58
N SER A 242 27.53 -9.97 26.69
CA SER A 242 26.68 -10.33 27.84
C SER A 242 26.40 -11.85 27.95
N LEU A 243 26.58 -12.57 26.84
CA LEU A 243 26.54 -14.03 26.76
C LEU A 243 27.93 -14.66 26.95
N TYR A 244 28.95 -13.89 27.27
CA TYR A 244 30.36 -14.29 27.31
C TYR A 244 30.85 -14.83 25.95
N VAL A 245 30.43 -14.25 24.84
CA VAL A 245 30.92 -14.56 23.49
C VAL A 245 31.85 -13.44 23.03
N ASP A 246 33.04 -13.78 22.54
CA ASP A 246 33.95 -12.79 21.93
C ASP A 246 33.36 -12.31 20.59
N ALA A 247 33.26 -11.00 20.41
CA ALA A 247 32.60 -10.41 19.24
C ALA A 247 33.05 -8.98 18.97
N GLU A 248 33.03 -8.55 17.71
CA GLU A 248 33.29 -7.17 17.33
C GLU A 248 32.43 -6.68 16.16
N ALA A 249 32.11 -5.39 16.15
CA ALA A 249 31.41 -4.72 15.07
C ALA A 249 32.42 -4.14 14.06
N VAL A 250 32.37 -4.60 12.81
CA VAL A 250 33.37 -4.26 11.78
C VAL A 250 32.72 -3.54 10.61
N VAL A 251 33.31 -2.39 10.24
CA VAL A 251 32.87 -1.56 9.11
C VAL A 251 33.53 -2.02 7.81
N TYR A 252 32.75 -2.09 6.74
CA TYR A 252 33.21 -2.44 5.40
C TYR A 252 32.80 -1.39 4.37
N GLY A 253 33.64 -1.18 3.34
CA GLY A 253 33.24 -0.41 2.16
C GLY A 253 32.17 -1.18 1.36
N PHE A 254 31.25 -0.48 0.71
CA PHE A 254 30.08 -1.10 0.03
C PHE A 254 30.44 -2.24 -0.93
N ASP A 255 31.49 -2.07 -1.72
CA ASP A 255 32.05 -3.08 -2.64
C ASP A 255 32.54 -4.36 -1.95
N GLU A 256 33.12 -4.24 -0.77
CA GLU A 256 33.62 -5.36 0.04
C GLU A 256 32.46 -5.99 0.80
N TYR A 257 31.58 -5.16 1.36
CA TYR A 257 30.36 -5.55 2.06
C TYR A 257 29.46 -6.44 1.21
N SER A 258 29.25 -6.07 -0.05
CA SER A 258 28.45 -6.84 -1.02
C SER A 258 29.13 -8.15 -1.44
N ARG A 259 30.43 -8.31 -1.17
CA ARG A 259 31.24 -9.51 -1.49
C ARG A 259 31.59 -10.36 -0.26
N LEU A 260 31.10 -9.99 0.93
CA LEU A 260 31.20 -10.86 2.12
C LEU A 260 30.45 -12.18 1.91
N ARG A 261 29.49 -12.24 0.99
CA ARG A 261 28.73 -13.44 0.65
C ARG A 261 29.62 -14.55 0.08
N PRO A 262 29.54 -15.82 0.54
CA PRO A 262 28.76 -16.34 1.68
C PRO A 262 29.59 -16.45 2.99
N ASP A 263 30.79 -15.88 3.06
CA ASP A 263 31.72 -15.96 4.20
C ASP A 263 31.61 -14.76 5.15
N PHE A 264 30.51 -14.71 5.89
CA PHE A 264 30.29 -13.80 7.01
C PHE A 264 29.77 -14.56 8.24
N ASP A 265 29.81 -13.95 9.41
CA ASP A 265 29.21 -14.47 10.64
C ASP A 265 27.79 -13.88 10.84
N MET A 266 27.75 -12.57 11.11
CA MET A 266 26.54 -11.77 11.24
C MET A 266 26.68 -10.47 10.44
N VAL A 267 25.57 -9.96 9.92
CA VAL A 267 25.58 -8.79 9.02
C VAL A 267 24.29 -7.97 9.15
N PHE A 268 24.40 -6.64 9.20
CA PHE A 268 23.24 -5.74 9.35
C PHE A 268 22.66 -5.30 8.00
N TYR A 269 21.36 -5.49 7.79
CA TYR A 269 20.67 -4.95 6.62
C TYR A 269 19.39 -4.22 7.02
N ALA A 270 18.97 -3.29 6.17
CA ALA A 270 17.59 -2.84 6.12
C ALA A 270 16.90 -3.53 4.92
N THR A 271 15.64 -3.92 5.10
CA THR A 271 14.78 -4.45 4.05
C THR A 271 13.56 -3.55 3.91
N ASP A 272 13.18 -3.26 2.67
CA ASP A 272 12.00 -2.50 2.29
C ASP A 272 11.14 -3.36 1.36
N PHE A 273 9.82 -3.38 1.57
CA PHE A 273 8.87 -4.14 0.77
C PHE A 273 8.05 -3.18 -0.10
N ASN A 274 7.96 -3.45 -1.41
CA ASN A 274 7.23 -2.62 -2.37
C ASN A 274 5.74 -3.01 -2.51
N SER A 275 5.29 -3.98 -1.72
CA SER A 275 3.98 -4.63 -1.73
C SER A 275 3.66 -5.14 -0.32
N LEU A 276 2.42 -5.58 -0.10
CA LEU A 276 2.01 -6.27 1.14
C LEU A 276 1.86 -7.78 0.95
N ASP A 277 2.36 -8.36 -0.14
CA ASP A 277 2.33 -9.82 -0.32
C ASP A 277 3.34 -10.52 0.63
N VAL A 278 3.13 -11.83 0.80
CA VAL A 278 4.03 -12.71 1.57
C VAL A 278 4.46 -13.94 0.77
N GLU A 279 4.25 -13.94 -0.55
CA GLU A 279 4.65 -15.05 -1.44
C GLU A 279 6.17 -15.28 -1.36
N TRP A 280 6.95 -14.20 -1.17
CA TRP A 280 8.40 -14.23 -0.99
C TRP A 280 8.89 -15.16 0.14
N LEU A 281 8.07 -15.45 1.17
CA LEU A 281 8.41 -16.43 2.22
C LEU A 281 8.64 -17.84 1.65
N ALA A 282 7.95 -18.22 0.57
CA ALA A 282 8.11 -19.52 -0.10
C ALA A 282 9.38 -19.64 -0.96
N TYR A 283 10.12 -18.55 -1.16
CA TYR A 283 11.32 -18.51 -1.98
C TYR A 283 12.58 -18.14 -1.19
N GLU A 284 12.51 -17.14 -0.29
CA GLU A 284 13.68 -16.63 0.43
C GLU A 284 14.25 -17.65 1.44
N TYR A 285 13.39 -18.39 2.13
CA TYR A 285 13.79 -19.35 3.18
C TYR A 285 13.68 -20.82 2.77
N TRP A 286 13.43 -21.10 1.49
CA TRP A 286 13.29 -22.46 0.98
C TRP A 286 14.64 -23.20 1.00
N SER A 287 14.66 -24.45 1.48
CA SER A 287 15.90 -25.23 1.58
C SER A 287 16.54 -25.60 0.23
N ASP A 288 15.78 -25.62 -0.88
CA ASP A 288 16.32 -25.83 -2.23
C ASP A 288 16.49 -24.48 -2.96
N ARG A 289 17.58 -24.34 -3.71
CA ARG A 289 18.06 -23.05 -4.25
C ARG A 289 17.71 -22.79 -5.72
N GLN A 290 16.86 -23.62 -6.32
CA GLN A 290 16.57 -23.53 -7.76
C GLN A 290 15.96 -22.18 -8.22
N PHE A 291 15.43 -21.36 -7.30
CA PHE A 291 14.75 -20.09 -7.61
C PHE A 291 15.21 -18.88 -6.77
N SER A 292 16.36 -18.92 -6.09
CA SER A 292 16.83 -17.75 -5.33
C SER A 292 17.36 -16.65 -6.27
N VAL A 293 16.47 -15.72 -6.66
CA VAL A 293 16.74 -14.62 -7.60
C VAL A 293 17.73 -13.59 -7.03
N ASN A 294 17.76 -13.47 -5.70
CA ASN A 294 18.65 -12.60 -4.94
C ASN A 294 19.57 -13.47 -4.07
N ASP A 295 20.83 -13.05 -3.91
CA ASP A 295 21.83 -13.72 -3.06
C ASP A 295 21.45 -13.67 -1.57
N TYR A 296 20.59 -14.59 -1.12
CA TYR A 296 20.18 -14.69 0.27
C TYR A 296 21.04 -15.68 1.07
N ASP A 297 21.60 -15.11 2.13
CA ASP A 297 22.91 -15.44 2.68
C ASP A 297 22.86 -16.25 3.97
N HIS A 298 21.68 -16.37 4.57
CA HIS A 298 21.49 -17.01 5.87
C HIS A 298 21.65 -18.52 5.83
N GLU A 299 21.64 -19.19 4.67
CA GLU A 299 21.76 -20.67 4.55
C GLU A 299 20.79 -21.43 5.50
N PHE A 300 19.61 -20.86 5.73
CA PHE A 300 18.60 -21.47 6.59
C PHE A 300 17.99 -22.69 5.91
N ARG A 301 17.78 -23.76 6.69
CA ARG A 301 17.22 -25.03 6.22
C ARG A 301 16.33 -25.61 7.30
N ASN A 302 15.06 -25.91 6.99
CA ASN A 302 14.11 -26.43 7.96
C ASN A 302 12.94 -27.15 7.29
N ASP A 303 12.94 -28.48 7.33
CA ASP A 303 11.89 -29.33 6.75
C ASP A 303 10.46 -28.96 7.22
N THR A 304 10.30 -28.44 8.44
CA THR A 304 8.98 -27.99 8.97
C THR A 304 8.55 -26.67 8.34
N PHE A 305 9.49 -25.80 7.98
CA PHE A 305 9.21 -24.56 7.23
C PHE A 305 8.85 -24.90 5.79
N ASP A 306 9.67 -25.73 5.14
CA ASP A 306 9.47 -26.14 3.74
C ASP A 306 8.12 -26.86 3.54
N ALA A 307 7.62 -27.58 4.54
CA ALA A 307 6.33 -28.25 4.51
C ALA A 307 5.11 -27.32 4.37
N TRP A 308 5.23 -26.03 4.72
CA TRP A 308 4.16 -25.04 4.55
C TRP A 308 4.18 -24.36 3.17
N ARG A 309 5.28 -24.50 2.42
CA ARG A 309 5.51 -23.79 1.16
C ARG A 309 4.40 -24.02 0.13
N ASP A 310 4.02 -25.28 -0.07
CA ASP A 310 3.02 -25.63 -1.08
C ASP A 310 1.63 -25.11 -0.69
N GLN A 311 1.30 -25.08 0.61
CA GLN A 311 0.07 -24.44 1.10
C GLN A 311 0.12 -22.92 0.91
N LEU A 312 1.26 -22.27 1.13
CA LEU A 312 1.39 -20.82 0.89
C LEU A 312 1.17 -20.49 -0.59
N LEU A 313 1.78 -21.24 -1.50
CA LEU A 313 1.74 -20.95 -2.94
C LEU A 313 0.45 -21.38 -3.65
N HIS A 314 -0.22 -22.43 -3.18
CA HIS A 314 -1.36 -23.05 -3.92
C HIS A 314 -2.68 -23.05 -3.14
N SER A 315 -2.76 -22.39 -1.97
CA SER A 315 -4.06 -22.09 -1.37
C SER A 315 -4.84 -21.11 -2.25
N THR A 316 -6.14 -21.31 -2.35
CA THR A 316 -7.07 -20.47 -3.13
C THR A 316 -7.86 -19.48 -2.28
N THR A 317 -7.69 -19.51 -0.95
CA THR A 317 -8.37 -18.60 -0.01
C THR A 317 -7.37 -17.88 0.87
N TYR A 318 -7.76 -16.70 1.36
CA TYR A 318 -6.99 -15.90 2.30
C TYR A 318 -6.58 -16.70 3.54
N GLU A 319 -7.48 -17.50 4.12
CA GLU A 319 -7.23 -18.25 5.35
C GLU A 319 -6.17 -19.34 5.18
N GLY A 320 -6.17 -20.04 4.02
CA GLY A 320 -5.16 -21.07 3.72
C GLY A 320 -3.75 -20.49 3.60
N VAL A 321 -3.65 -19.31 2.96
CA VAL A 321 -2.41 -18.52 2.84
C VAL A 321 -1.98 -17.96 4.20
N TYR A 322 -2.93 -17.44 4.99
CA TYR A 322 -2.66 -16.84 6.31
C TYR A 322 -2.16 -17.92 7.29
N GLU A 323 -2.78 -19.10 7.31
CA GLU A 323 -2.30 -20.21 8.14
C GLU A 323 -0.86 -20.61 7.79
N ALA A 324 -0.54 -20.74 6.51
CA ALA A 324 0.81 -21.11 6.06
C ALA A 324 1.84 -20.03 6.41
N SER A 325 1.59 -18.77 6.04
CA SER A 325 2.49 -17.64 6.32
C SER A 325 2.67 -17.38 7.82
N ALA A 326 1.63 -17.57 8.64
CA ALA A 326 1.73 -17.46 10.10
C ALA A 326 2.63 -18.56 10.68
N ASN A 327 2.42 -19.82 10.30
CA ASN A 327 3.28 -20.91 10.78
C ASN A 327 4.74 -20.74 10.31
N MET A 328 4.95 -20.26 9.08
CA MET A 328 6.27 -19.93 8.54
C MET A 328 6.95 -18.82 9.36
N GLN A 329 6.26 -17.71 9.66
CA GLN A 329 6.76 -16.65 10.54
C GLN A 329 7.10 -17.17 11.95
N MET A 330 6.26 -18.02 12.56
CA MET A 330 6.53 -18.63 13.87
C MET A 330 7.81 -19.49 13.87
N ILE A 331 8.05 -20.26 12.81
CA ILE A 331 9.25 -21.10 12.67
C ILE A 331 10.50 -20.23 12.53
N LEU A 332 10.42 -19.12 11.79
CA LEU A 332 11.52 -18.15 11.65
C LEU A 332 11.83 -17.45 12.99
N HIS A 333 10.81 -17.02 13.75
CA HIS A 333 10.97 -16.43 15.09
C HIS A 333 11.63 -17.37 16.11
N GLU A 334 11.25 -18.65 16.10
CA GLU A 334 11.84 -19.69 16.95
C GLU A 334 13.29 -20.03 16.55
N ASN A 335 13.65 -19.92 15.26
CA ASN A 335 14.96 -20.33 14.75
C ASN A 335 15.95 -19.19 14.49
N VAL A 336 15.49 -17.94 14.44
CA VAL A 336 16.27 -16.71 14.26
C VAL A 336 17.34 -16.82 13.16
N PRO A 337 16.99 -17.09 11.88
CA PRO A 337 17.94 -16.94 10.76
C PRO A 337 18.24 -15.46 10.46
N ARG A 338 17.26 -14.60 10.75
CA ARG A 338 17.42 -13.16 10.92
C ARG A 338 16.81 -12.76 12.26
N LEU A 339 17.41 -11.80 12.93
CA LEU A 339 16.82 -11.09 14.05
C LEU A 339 16.39 -9.71 13.54
N VAL A 340 15.09 -9.43 13.46
CA VAL A 340 14.61 -8.06 13.27
C VAL A 340 15.01 -7.24 14.49
N VAL A 341 15.52 -6.04 14.32
CA VAL A 341 16.06 -5.20 15.41
C VAL A 341 15.31 -3.89 15.61
N TYR A 342 14.58 -3.42 14.59
CA TYR A 342 13.63 -2.30 14.68
C TYR A 342 12.69 -2.31 13.47
N GLU A 343 11.47 -1.79 13.64
CA GLU A 343 10.65 -1.29 12.53
C GLU A 343 10.53 0.23 12.70
N ASN A 344 10.99 1.01 11.72
CA ASN A 344 11.12 2.47 11.89
C ASN A 344 9.91 3.23 11.36
N THR A 345 9.65 4.38 11.97
CA THR A 345 8.78 5.40 11.40
C THR A 345 9.55 6.09 10.27
N TYR A 346 9.04 5.99 9.05
CA TYR A 346 9.55 6.73 7.90
C TYR A 346 8.89 8.12 7.87
N MET A 347 9.67 9.15 7.58
CA MET A 347 9.20 10.55 7.61
C MET A 347 9.59 11.24 6.31
N GLN A 348 8.60 11.82 5.61
CA GLN A 348 8.81 12.67 4.44
C GLN A 348 8.27 14.08 4.70
N THR A 349 9.04 15.08 4.31
CA THR A 349 8.65 16.49 4.36
C THR A 349 8.21 16.95 2.97
N TYR A 350 7.16 17.76 2.94
CA TYR A 350 6.64 18.44 1.75
C TYR A 350 6.22 19.85 2.12
N ARG A 351 6.18 20.77 1.16
CA ARG A 351 5.62 22.10 1.42
C ARG A 351 4.10 22.07 1.47
N ASN A 352 3.52 23.01 2.20
CA ASN A 352 2.06 23.14 2.36
C ASN A 352 1.53 24.53 1.94
N ASP A 353 2.40 25.41 1.43
CA ASP A 353 2.10 26.81 1.10
C ASP A 353 1.94 27.07 -0.42
N ILE A 354 2.67 26.34 -1.26
CA ILE A 354 2.63 26.50 -2.73
C ILE A 354 1.70 25.48 -3.40
N TYR A 355 1.66 24.24 -2.91
CA TYR A 355 0.89 23.14 -3.51
C TYR A 355 -0.10 22.52 -2.53
N GLU A 356 -1.15 21.94 -3.09
CA GLU A 356 -2.14 21.10 -2.41
C GLU A 356 -2.31 19.78 -3.19
N GLY A 357 -3.02 18.82 -2.60
CA GLY A 357 -3.34 17.55 -3.26
C GLY A 357 -2.30 16.44 -3.05
N HIS A 358 -1.37 16.59 -2.10
CA HIS A 358 -0.52 15.51 -1.64
C HIS A 358 -1.36 14.35 -1.08
N VAL A 359 -1.10 13.13 -1.55
CA VAL A 359 -1.84 11.91 -1.16
C VAL A 359 -0.90 11.02 -0.34
N ARG A 360 -1.29 10.76 0.92
CA ARG A 360 -0.55 9.93 1.87
C ARG A 360 -0.73 8.45 1.54
N ASP A 361 0.36 7.78 1.18
CA ASP A 361 0.43 6.37 0.79
C ASP A 361 1.23 5.56 1.85
N LEU A 362 0.88 4.29 2.08
CA LEU A 362 1.56 3.42 3.06
C LEU A 362 2.94 2.89 2.59
N CYS A 363 3.17 2.76 1.28
CA CYS A 363 4.43 2.25 0.72
C CYS A 363 5.28 3.35 0.05
N ARG A 364 4.63 4.36 -0.54
CA ARG A 364 5.29 5.46 -1.28
C ARG A 364 5.16 6.84 -0.60
N TYR A 365 4.57 6.90 0.58
CA TYR A 365 4.46 8.10 1.42
C TYR A 365 3.83 9.29 0.69
N ILE A 366 4.48 10.45 0.67
CA ILE A 366 4.00 11.64 -0.04
C ILE A 366 4.49 11.64 -1.48
N THR A 367 5.65 11.05 -1.79
CA THR A 367 6.20 11.04 -3.15
C THR A 367 5.62 9.96 -4.09
N GLY A 368 4.50 9.33 -3.69
CA GLY A 368 3.85 8.29 -4.48
C GLY A 368 3.16 8.77 -5.75
N PRO A 369 2.82 7.84 -6.68
CA PRO A 369 2.17 8.16 -7.95
C PRO A 369 0.79 8.81 -7.77
N TRP A 370 0.17 8.67 -6.59
CA TRP A 370 -1.09 9.34 -6.25
C TRP A 370 -0.91 10.84 -6.00
N THR A 371 0.15 11.26 -5.30
CA THR A 371 0.52 12.68 -5.24
C THR A 371 0.89 13.20 -6.62
N MET A 372 1.70 12.47 -7.40
CA MET A 372 2.06 12.89 -8.76
C MET A 372 0.84 13.06 -9.68
N ARG A 373 -0.27 12.39 -9.38
CA ARG A 373 -1.56 12.53 -10.08
C ARG A 373 -2.41 13.71 -9.58
N LYS A 374 -2.23 14.14 -8.32
CA LYS A 374 -3.14 15.04 -7.59
C LYS A 374 -2.54 16.37 -7.14
N VAL A 375 -1.22 16.47 -7.06
CA VAL A 375 -0.52 17.70 -6.72
C VAL A 375 -0.89 18.79 -7.73
N HIS A 376 -1.22 19.97 -7.22
CA HIS A 376 -1.54 21.17 -7.99
C HIS A 376 -1.23 22.39 -7.13
N ARG A 377 -1.10 23.57 -7.75
CA ARG A 377 -0.80 24.78 -6.98
C ARG A 377 -2.03 25.26 -6.23
N THR A 378 -1.83 25.91 -5.09
CA THR A 378 -2.88 26.67 -4.38
C THR A 378 -3.54 27.73 -5.29
N SER A 379 -2.84 28.18 -6.33
CA SER A 379 -3.36 29.09 -7.36
C SER A 379 -4.18 28.43 -8.49
N GLY A 380 -4.24 27.08 -8.55
CA GLY A 380 -4.91 26.31 -9.59
C GLY A 380 -4.03 25.26 -10.29
N GLU A 381 -4.57 24.64 -11.34
CA GLU A 381 -3.89 23.61 -12.15
C GLU A 381 -2.75 24.19 -13.01
N GLY A 382 -1.79 23.33 -13.38
CA GLY A 382 -0.63 23.64 -14.21
C GLY A 382 0.65 24.01 -13.45
N GLY A 383 1.71 24.30 -14.20
CA GLY A 383 3.06 24.55 -13.68
C GLY A 383 3.90 23.28 -13.50
N SER A 384 5.11 23.44 -12.94
CA SER A 384 6.09 22.37 -12.71
C SER A 384 6.31 22.13 -11.22
N VAL A 385 6.46 20.86 -10.81
CA VAL A 385 6.73 20.44 -9.41
C VAL A 385 8.17 19.94 -9.28
N PRO A 386 9.06 20.68 -8.59
CA PRO A 386 10.43 20.24 -8.34
C PRO A 386 10.51 19.24 -7.18
N ILE A 387 11.05 18.06 -7.42
CA ILE A 387 11.12 16.93 -6.48
C ILE A 387 12.59 16.53 -6.33
N ALA A 388 13.10 16.32 -5.11
CA ALA A 388 14.48 15.85 -4.96
C ALA A 388 14.61 14.32 -4.94
N VAL A 389 15.70 13.85 -5.55
CA VAL A 389 16.19 12.47 -5.49
C VAL A 389 17.63 12.44 -4.97
N ALA A 390 17.94 11.47 -4.11
CA ALA A 390 19.25 11.35 -3.47
C ALA A 390 20.35 10.77 -4.39
N GLN A 391 19.99 10.26 -5.57
CA GLN A 391 20.90 9.67 -6.55
C GLN A 391 20.32 9.76 -7.96
N GLU A 392 21.16 9.52 -8.96
CA GLU A 392 20.73 9.39 -10.36
C GLU A 392 19.91 8.10 -10.58
N PRO A 393 18.92 8.11 -11.50
CA PRO A 393 18.31 6.92 -12.10
C PRO A 393 19.37 6.00 -12.74
N ASP A 394 19.32 4.70 -12.43
CA ASP A 394 20.26 3.70 -12.95
C ASP A 394 19.88 3.19 -14.35
N SER A 395 18.59 3.10 -14.65
CA SER A 395 18.05 2.71 -15.95
C SER A 395 16.60 3.16 -16.12
N PHE A 396 16.15 3.31 -17.37
CA PHE A 396 14.75 3.50 -17.73
C PHE A 396 14.12 2.25 -18.37
N ASN A 397 14.81 1.10 -18.29
CA ASN A 397 14.26 -0.20 -18.63
C ASN A 397 13.42 -0.76 -17.47
N ILE A 398 12.12 -1.00 -17.70
CA ILE A 398 11.19 -1.55 -16.70
C ILE A 398 11.56 -2.95 -16.18
N PHE A 399 12.41 -3.70 -16.88
CA PHE A 399 12.82 -5.07 -16.52
C PHE A 399 14.17 -5.13 -15.80
N VAL A 400 15.01 -4.07 -15.83
CA VAL A 400 16.31 -4.07 -15.13
C VAL A 400 16.54 -2.92 -14.14
N ALA A 401 15.78 -1.82 -14.20
CA ALA A 401 15.97 -0.69 -13.29
C ALA A 401 15.75 -1.08 -11.82
N GLN A 402 16.75 -0.84 -10.95
CA GLN A 402 16.69 -1.18 -9.53
C GLN A 402 16.62 0.06 -8.62
N SER A 403 17.09 1.23 -9.09
CA SER A 403 17.18 2.40 -8.21
C SER A 403 15.80 2.95 -7.83
N PRO A 404 15.61 3.44 -6.58
CA PRO A 404 14.35 4.07 -6.18
C PRO A 404 13.94 5.25 -7.08
N PRO A 405 14.85 6.16 -7.52
CA PRO A 405 14.49 7.22 -8.47
C PRO A 405 13.99 6.72 -9.82
N SER A 406 14.62 5.68 -10.40
CA SER A 406 14.12 5.06 -11.63
C SER A 406 12.70 4.51 -11.44
N GLN A 407 12.43 3.80 -10.34
CA GLN A 407 11.10 3.26 -10.09
C GLN A 407 10.06 4.38 -9.89
N SER A 408 10.39 5.45 -9.15
CA SER A 408 9.52 6.63 -8.99
C SER A 408 9.17 7.30 -10.32
N ILE A 409 10.10 7.35 -11.28
CA ILE A 409 9.85 7.88 -12.62
C ILE A 409 9.04 6.89 -13.47
N LEU A 410 9.42 5.61 -13.50
CA LEU A 410 8.77 4.58 -14.33
C LEU A 410 7.30 4.33 -13.92
N ASP A 411 6.97 4.48 -12.64
CA ASP A 411 5.59 4.42 -12.12
C ASP A 411 4.68 5.55 -12.66
N ASN A 412 5.26 6.63 -13.21
CA ASN A 412 4.55 7.72 -13.87
C ASN A 412 4.49 7.60 -15.41
N LEU A 413 5.36 6.76 -16.00
CA LEU A 413 5.45 6.53 -17.44
C LEU A 413 4.58 5.36 -17.93
N TYR A 414 4.40 4.32 -17.11
CA TYR A 414 3.66 3.11 -17.49
C TYR A 414 2.39 2.90 -16.67
N SER A 415 1.40 2.28 -17.30
CA SER A 415 0.15 1.82 -16.68
C SER A 415 0.11 0.30 -16.64
N SER A 416 -0.63 -0.24 -15.67
CA SER A 416 -0.81 -1.68 -15.45
C SER A 416 -2.31 -2.02 -15.47
N LEU A 417 -2.68 -3.30 -15.39
CA LEU A 417 -4.09 -3.69 -15.33
C LEU A 417 -4.77 -3.12 -14.08
N PHE A 418 -4.10 -3.22 -12.93
CA PHE A 418 -4.48 -2.63 -11.65
C PHE A 418 -3.33 -1.78 -11.10
N ARG A 419 -3.63 -0.97 -10.09
CA ARG A 419 -2.66 -0.26 -9.23
C ARG A 419 -3.05 -0.46 -7.77
N ARG A 420 -2.11 -0.23 -6.86
CA ARG A 420 -2.38 -0.21 -5.42
C ARG A 420 -2.81 1.19 -5.00
N ASP A 421 -3.96 1.32 -4.35
CA ASP A 421 -4.45 2.57 -3.76
C ASP A 421 -3.53 3.03 -2.59
N PRO A 422 -3.75 4.21 -1.99
CA PRO A 422 -2.87 4.69 -0.93
C PRO A 422 -2.82 3.78 0.32
N ASN A 423 -3.86 2.96 0.54
CA ASN A 423 -3.95 1.95 1.58
C ASN A 423 -3.52 0.54 1.08
N GLN A 424 -2.86 0.47 -0.08
CA GLN A 424 -2.35 -0.71 -0.78
C GLN A 424 -3.40 -1.67 -1.39
N HIS A 425 -4.68 -1.29 -1.42
CA HIS A 425 -5.73 -2.13 -2.00
C HIS A 425 -5.69 -2.14 -3.54
N PRO A 426 -6.05 -3.26 -4.20
CA PRO A 426 -6.18 -3.29 -5.66
C PRO A 426 -7.27 -2.35 -6.16
N VAL A 427 -6.91 -1.42 -7.04
CA VAL A 427 -7.83 -0.56 -7.80
C VAL A 427 -7.56 -0.70 -9.30
N MET A 428 -8.62 -0.68 -10.09
CA MET A 428 -8.54 -0.79 -11.56
C MET A 428 -7.84 0.42 -12.20
N ASP A 429 -6.99 0.19 -13.21
CA ASP A 429 -6.35 1.22 -14.03
C ASP A 429 -6.61 1.02 -15.53
N LEU A 430 -5.90 0.07 -16.18
CA LEU A 430 -6.25 -0.34 -17.54
C LEU A 430 -7.39 -1.38 -17.56
N ALA A 431 -7.51 -2.22 -16.53
CA ALA A 431 -8.67 -3.09 -16.38
C ALA A 431 -9.94 -2.27 -16.08
N LYS A 432 -11.09 -2.80 -16.48
CA LYS A 432 -12.44 -2.27 -16.26
C LYS A 432 -13.34 -3.29 -15.55
N ASN A 433 -13.06 -4.58 -15.76
CA ASN A 433 -13.70 -5.69 -15.08
C ASN A 433 -12.76 -6.90 -15.09
N ILE A 434 -13.00 -7.84 -14.18
CA ILE A 434 -12.30 -9.12 -14.07
C ILE A 434 -13.33 -10.22 -13.76
N GLU A 435 -13.22 -11.35 -14.44
CA GLU A 435 -13.98 -12.57 -14.17
C GLU A 435 -12.97 -13.70 -13.98
N VAL A 436 -13.19 -14.55 -12.96
CA VAL A 436 -12.37 -15.72 -12.68
C VAL A 436 -13.19 -16.98 -12.79
N ARG A 437 -12.60 -18.02 -13.37
CA ARG A 437 -13.20 -19.35 -13.53
C ARG A 437 -12.17 -20.44 -13.27
N THR A 438 -12.63 -21.54 -12.70
CA THR A 438 -11.93 -22.81 -12.55
C THR A 438 -12.65 -23.89 -13.37
N HIS A 439 -12.20 -25.14 -13.27
CA HIS A 439 -12.91 -26.29 -13.83
C HIS A 439 -14.37 -26.42 -13.33
N GLN A 440 -14.68 -25.93 -12.13
CA GLN A 440 -16.02 -26.05 -11.53
C GLN A 440 -17.06 -25.18 -12.26
N GLU A 441 -16.68 -23.98 -12.69
CA GLU A 441 -17.55 -23.07 -13.44
C GLU A 441 -17.51 -23.33 -14.96
N ASP A 442 -16.36 -23.73 -15.50
CA ASP A 442 -16.14 -23.92 -16.94
C ASP A 442 -15.26 -25.15 -17.22
N ALA A 443 -15.91 -26.26 -17.55
CA ALA A 443 -15.25 -27.54 -17.86
C ALA A 443 -14.35 -27.53 -19.13
N SER A 444 -14.20 -26.39 -19.83
CA SER A 444 -13.15 -26.20 -20.84
C SER A 444 -11.78 -25.86 -20.24
N ILE A 445 -11.75 -25.46 -18.97
CA ILE A 445 -10.55 -25.28 -18.15
C ILE A 445 -10.17 -26.66 -17.58
N PRO A 446 -8.90 -27.09 -17.61
CA PRO A 446 -8.48 -28.33 -16.97
C PRO A 446 -8.68 -28.30 -15.44
N ASP A 447 -8.79 -29.47 -14.82
CA ASP A 447 -8.90 -29.59 -13.36
C ASP A 447 -7.63 -29.06 -12.66
N GLY A 448 -7.79 -28.22 -11.64
CA GLY A 448 -6.67 -27.55 -10.96
C GLY A 448 -6.04 -26.37 -11.74
N HIS A 449 -6.72 -25.78 -12.72
CA HIS A 449 -6.25 -24.60 -13.46
C HIS A 449 -7.17 -23.38 -13.24
N THR A 450 -6.59 -22.18 -13.28
CA THR A 450 -7.32 -20.90 -13.17
C THR A 450 -7.35 -20.14 -14.49
N ARG A 451 -8.50 -19.55 -14.84
CA ARG A 451 -8.65 -18.61 -15.95
C ARG A 451 -9.13 -17.25 -15.45
N PHE A 452 -8.40 -16.21 -15.84
CA PHE A 452 -8.82 -14.81 -15.68
C PHE A 452 -9.28 -14.27 -17.04
N ILE A 453 -10.41 -13.57 -17.07
CA ILE A 453 -10.92 -12.84 -18.24
C ILE A 453 -11.07 -11.39 -17.80
N LEU A 454 -10.40 -10.47 -18.48
CA LEU A 454 -10.42 -9.05 -18.14
C LEU A 454 -10.93 -8.21 -19.32
N GLU A 455 -11.90 -7.35 -19.05
CA GLU A 455 -12.20 -6.22 -19.92
C GLU A 455 -11.23 -5.08 -19.59
N ILE A 456 -10.66 -4.43 -20.61
CA ILE A 456 -9.87 -3.21 -20.45
C ILE A 456 -10.64 -1.97 -20.90
N VAL A 457 -10.16 -0.79 -20.48
CA VAL A 457 -10.72 0.51 -20.88
C VAL A 457 -10.64 0.73 -22.39
N THR A 458 -11.63 1.39 -22.97
CA THR A 458 -11.75 1.60 -24.42
C THR A 458 -11.12 2.91 -24.91
N ASN A 459 -10.63 3.74 -23.99
CA ASN A 459 -10.07 5.08 -24.25
C ASN A 459 -8.57 5.20 -23.95
N ALA A 460 -7.88 4.08 -23.68
CA ALA A 460 -6.43 4.06 -23.51
C ALA A 460 -5.70 4.23 -24.86
N THR A 461 -4.58 4.94 -24.84
CA THR A 461 -3.81 5.30 -26.02
C THR A 461 -2.35 5.47 -25.60
N TRP A 462 -1.44 4.95 -26.42
CA TRP A 462 0.00 5.15 -26.29
C TRP A 462 0.38 6.61 -26.58
N SER A 463 1.54 7.05 -26.08
CA SER A 463 2.05 8.43 -26.24
C SER A 463 2.25 8.85 -27.70
N ASP A 464 2.39 7.90 -28.62
CA ASP A 464 2.48 8.12 -30.07
C ASP A 464 1.12 8.24 -30.79
N GLY A 465 0.00 8.10 -30.05
CA GLY A 465 -1.35 8.14 -30.60
C GLY A 465 -1.91 6.77 -31.02
N THR A 466 -1.16 5.68 -30.90
CA THR A 466 -1.64 4.32 -31.18
C THR A 466 -2.63 3.89 -30.10
N PRO A 467 -3.84 3.37 -30.42
CA PRO A 467 -4.76 2.85 -29.42
C PRO A 467 -4.13 1.69 -28.64
N LEU A 468 -4.24 1.71 -27.31
CA LEU A 468 -3.81 0.58 -26.46
C LEU A 468 -4.94 -0.45 -26.43
N THR A 469 -4.62 -1.70 -26.72
CA THR A 469 -5.60 -2.78 -26.88
C THR A 469 -5.26 -4.02 -26.06
N ALA A 470 -6.20 -4.96 -25.94
CA ALA A 470 -5.95 -6.26 -25.34
C ALA A 470 -4.84 -7.05 -26.06
N GLN A 471 -4.52 -6.72 -27.32
CA GLN A 471 -3.37 -7.28 -28.03
C GLN A 471 -2.02 -6.84 -27.43
N ASP A 472 -1.92 -5.63 -26.86
CA ASP A 472 -0.73 -5.16 -26.14
C ASP A 472 -0.58 -5.87 -24.80
N VAL A 473 -1.70 -6.02 -24.07
CA VAL A 473 -1.73 -6.73 -22.79
C VAL A 473 -1.34 -8.19 -22.97
N ALA A 474 -1.98 -8.91 -23.89
CA ALA A 474 -1.62 -10.31 -24.18
C ALA A 474 -0.16 -10.44 -24.63
N PHE A 475 0.32 -9.52 -25.48
CA PHE A 475 1.70 -9.50 -25.93
C PHE A 475 2.69 -9.24 -24.78
N THR A 476 2.36 -8.38 -23.81
CA THR A 476 3.20 -8.10 -22.64
C THR A 476 3.54 -9.40 -21.90
N PHE A 477 2.51 -10.18 -21.57
CA PHE A 477 2.69 -11.46 -20.89
C PHE A 477 3.41 -12.50 -21.75
N THR A 478 3.09 -12.60 -23.05
CA THR A 478 3.86 -13.45 -23.98
C THR A 478 5.33 -13.03 -24.03
N TYR A 479 5.64 -11.74 -24.11
CA TYR A 479 7.00 -11.22 -24.16
C TYR A 479 7.80 -11.59 -22.92
N ILE A 480 7.20 -11.47 -21.73
CA ILE A 480 7.83 -11.87 -20.48
C ILE A 480 8.12 -13.39 -20.48
N LEU A 481 7.15 -14.22 -20.88
CA LEU A 481 7.31 -15.68 -20.94
C LEU A 481 8.38 -16.11 -21.96
N GLU A 482 8.41 -15.55 -23.16
CA GLU A 482 9.41 -15.87 -24.19
C GLU A 482 10.80 -15.33 -23.84
N SER A 483 10.89 -14.13 -23.24
CA SER A 483 12.16 -13.54 -22.78
C SER A 483 12.74 -14.21 -21.51
N SER A 484 11.96 -15.04 -20.80
CA SER A 484 12.45 -15.89 -19.71
C SER A 484 13.62 -16.79 -20.14
N HIS A 485 13.61 -17.24 -21.41
CA HIS A 485 14.66 -18.09 -21.99
C HIS A 485 16.00 -17.35 -22.14
N TYR A 486 15.97 -16.01 -22.08
CA TYR A 486 17.12 -15.11 -22.05
C TYR A 486 17.33 -14.47 -20.68
N GLY A 487 16.68 -14.99 -19.63
CA GLY A 487 16.90 -14.61 -18.24
C GLY A 487 16.07 -13.43 -17.72
N ASN A 488 14.96 -13.04 -18.37
CA ASN A 488 14.10 -11.97 -17.86
C ASN A 488 13.47 -12.34 -16.50
N PRO A 489 13.79 -11.62 -15.39
CA PRO A 489 13.30 -11.95 -14.05
C PRO A 489 11.79 -11.69 -13.88
N ALA A 490 11.17 -10.89 -14.75
CA ALA A 490 9.72 -10.64 -14.70
C ALA A 490 8.88 -11.91 -14.93
N ALA A 491 9.47 -12.98 -15.48
CA ALA A 491 8.79 -14.25 -15.70
C ALA A 491 8.62 -15.10 -14.43
N ILE A 492 9.36 -14.79 -13.35
CA ILE A 492 9.43 -15.62 -12.14
C ILE A 492 8.07 -15.72 -11.42
N PRO A 493 7.36 -14.63 -11.07
CA PRO A 493 6.00 -14.72 -10.52
C PRO A 493 4.97 -15.26 -11.52
N LEU A 494 5.30 -15.26 -12.82
CA LEU A 494 4.45 -15.74 -13.91
C LEU A 494 4.77 -17.17 -14.36
N THR A 495 5.52 -17.95 -13.57
CA THR A 495 5.96 -19.32 -13.92
C THR A 495 4.78 -20.25 -14.28
N ASP A 496 3.64 -20.09 -13.60
CA ASP A 496 2.45 -20.90 -13.86
C ASP A 496 1.54 -20.35 -14.98
N LEU A 497 1.85 -19.19 -15.57
CA LEU A 497 1.06 -18.62 -16.67
C LEU A 497 1.36 -19.36 -17.98
N SER A 498 0.42 -20.20 -18.44
CA SER A 498 0.56 -20.94 -19.71
C SER A 498 0.18 -20.14 -20.95
N GLN A 499 -0.75 -19.19 -20.83
CA GLN A 499 -1.24 -18.47 -21.99
C GLN A 499 -1.78 -17.08 -21.64
N ALA A 500 -1.49 -16.12 -22.50
CA ALA A 500 -2.17 -14.83 -22.56
C ALA A 500 -2.77 -14.65 -23.97
N VAL A 501 -4.07 -14.37 -24.07
CA VAL A 501 -4.80 -14.30 -25.34
C VAL A 501 -5.70 -13.08 -25.37
N ALA A 502 -5.54 -12.23 -26.38
CA ALA A 502 -6.53 -11.21 -26.70
C ALA A 502 -7.71 -11.88 -27.42
N ILE A 503 -8.88 -11.93 -26.76
CA ILE A 503 -10.12 -12.48 -27.34
C ILE A 503 -10.67 -11.52 -28.41
N ASP A 504 -10.61 -10.22 -28.13
CA ASP A 504 -10.96 -9.13 -29.05
C ASP A 504 -10.07 -7.90 -28.75
N SER A 505 -10.45 -6.68 -29.16
CA SER A 505 -9.65 -5.46 -28.93
C SER A 505 -9.63 -4.98 -27.47
N HIS A 506 -10.58 -5.39 -26.64
CA HIS A 506 -10.74 -4.93 -25.26
C HIS A 506 -10.92 -6.07 -24.23
N THR A 507 -10.98 -7.32 -24.66
CA THR A 507 -11.02 -8.49 -23.77
C THR A 507 -9.73 -9.31 -23.86
N VAL A 508 -9.04 -9.49 -22.73
CA VAL A 508 -7.86 -10.37 -22.59
C VAL A 508 -8.18 -11.55 -21.67
N ARG A 509 -7.54 -12.69 -21.93
CA ARG A 509 -7.63 -13.91 -21.14
C ARG A 509 -6.25 -14.36 -20.70
N LEU A 510 -6.09 -14.69 -19.42
CA LEU A 510 -4.88 -15.28 -18.85
C LEU A 510 -5.22 -16.67 -18.31
N ASP A 511 -4.45 -17.69 -18.70
CA ASP A 511 -4.66 -19.09 -18.33
C ASP A 511 -3.46 -19.61 -17.51
N PHE A 512 -3.67 -19.91 -16.24
CA PHE A 512 -2.67 -20.48 -15.33
C PHE A 512 -2.82 -22.01 -15.23
N ILE A 513 -1.71 -22.72 -14.98
CA ILE A 513 -1.69 -24.20 -14.86
C ILE A 513 -1.96 -24.74 -13.46
N THR A 514 -2.23 -23.83 -12.52
CA THR A 514 -2.50 -24.11 -11.12
C THR A 514 -3.69 -23.28 -10.65
N GLU A 515 -4.19 -23.59 -9.44
CA GLU A 515 -5.03 -22.71 -8.65
C GLU A 515 -4.19 -22.08 -7.53
N SER A 516 -4.30 -20.76 -7.35
CA SER A 516 -3.54 -19.99 -6.37
C SER A 516 -4.20 -18.64 -6.10
N TYR A 517 -4.18 -18.23 -4.84
CA TYR A 517 -4.46 -16.85 -4.40
C TYR A 517 -3.49 -15.84 -5.02
N TRP A 518 -2.22 -16.20 -5.27
CA TRP A 518 -1.22 -15.23 -5.75
C TRP A 518 -1.35 -14.87 -7.23
N HIS A 519 -2.04 -15.68 -8.05
CA HIS A 519 -2.13 -15.45 -9.50
C HIS A 519 -2.57 -14.04 -9.90
N PHE A 520 -3.51 -13.44 -9.15
CA PHE A 520 -3.92 -12.05 -9.38
C PHE A 520 -2.78 -11.06 -9.11
N GLU A 521 -2.13 -11.14 -7.95
CA GLU A 521 -0.98 -10.30 -7.59
C GLU A 521 0.11 -10.37 -8.68
N ASN A 522 0.39 -11.59 -9.15
CA ASN A 522 1.48 -11.90 -10.07
C ASN A 522 1.28 -11.28 -11.47
N PHE A 523 0.05 -10.98 -11.91
CA PHE A 523 -0.21 -10.27 -13.18
C PHE A 523 -0.71 -8.83 -13.01
N ALA A 524 -1.38 -8.49 -11.90
CA ALA A 524 -2.21 -7.29 -11.78
C ALA A 524 -1.42 -5.99 -11.98
N TYR A 525 -0.19 -5.94 -11.44
CA TYR A 525 0.64 -4.74 -11.41
C TYR A 525 1.71 -4.71 -12.50
N VAL A 526 1.77 -5.71 -13.38
CA VAL A 526 2.70 -5.77 -14.51
C VAL A 526 2.49 -4.59 -15.45
N LYS A 527 3.55 -3.79 -15.64
CA LYS A 527 3.59 -2.63 -16.55
C LYS A 527 3.39 -3.12 -18.00
N ILE A 528 2.37 -2.60 -18.68
CA ILE A 528 2.03 -3.02 -20.06
C ILE A 528 3.01 -2.39 -21.06
N ILE A 529 3.47 -3.17 -22.05
CA ILE A 529 4.39 -2.72 -23.10
C ILE A 529 3.71 -2.58 -24.49
N PRO A 530 4.13 -1.62 -25.33
CA PRO A 530 3.58 -1.43 -26.67
C PRO A 530 4.04 -2.55 -27.62
N LYS A 531 3.08 -3.35 -28.12
CA LYS A 531 3.37 -4.48 -29.03
C LYS A 531 4.00 -4.04 -30.34
N HIS A 532 3.61 -2.88 -30.87
CA HIS A 532 4.15 -2.34 -32.11
C HIS A 532 5.62 -1.90 -32.00
N VAL A 533 6.15 -1.77 -30.78
CA VAL A 533 7.56 -1.47 -30.49
C VAL A 533 8.35 -2.74 -30.16
N PHE A 534 7.90 -3.53 -29.19
CA PHE A 534 8.67 -4.64 -28.61
C PHE A 534 8.64 -5.97 -29.39
N ASN A 535 7.99 -6.00 -30.56
CA ASN A 535 7.78 -7.24 -31.33
C ASN A 535 9.10 -7.93 -31.76
N ASP A 536 9.00 -9.25 -31.95
CA ASP A 536 10.09 -10.15 -32.38
C ASP A 536 10.59 -9.91 -33.83
N THR A 537 10.13 -8.83 -34.49
CA THR A 537 10.63 -8.35 -35.78
C THR A 537 11.26 -6.95 -35.71
N GLY A 538 11.26 -6.33 -34.52
CA GLY A 538 11.81 -5.00 -34.25
C GLY A 538 13.22 -5.03 -33.66
N GLU A 539 13.67 -3.89 -33.15
CA GLU A 539 15.06 -3.68 -32.71
C GLU A 539 15.37 -4.31 -31.34
N ILE A 540 14.37 -4.46 -30.46
CA ILE A 540 14.53 -5.01 -29.12
C ILE A 540 14.47 -6.55 -29.13
N GLY A 541 13.38 -7.13 -29.67
CA GLY A 541 13.11 -8.57 -29.65
C GLY A 541 13.07 -9.18 -28.23
N TYR A 542 12.94 -10.51 -28.13
CA TYR A 542 12.96 -11.19 -26.82
C TYR A 542 14.37 -11.26 -26.20
N GLN A 543 15.42 -11.31 -27.02
CA GLN A 543 16.81 -11.42 -26.54
C GLN A 543 17.35 -10.08 -26.01
N GLY A 544 16.91 -8.94 -26.54
CA GLY A 544 17.35 -7.61 -26.13
C GLY A 544 16.59 -7.01 -24.95
N TRP A 545 15.80 -7.81 -24.22
CA TRP A 545 14.93 -7.36 -23.12
C TRP A 545 15.65 -6.52 -22.05
N ASN A 546 16.94 -6.79 -21.82
CA ASN A 546 17.79 -6.11 -20.85
C ASN A 546 18.68 -5.00 -21.45
N LEU A 547 18.61 -4.77 -22.76
CA LEU A 547 19.42 -3.77 -23.47
C LEU A 547 18.66 -2.46 -23.68
N TRP A 548 17.36 -2.55 -23.98
CA TRP A 548 16.49 -1.39 -24.22
C TRP A 548 16.50 -0.41 -23.04
N ASN A 549 16.84 0.86 -23.27
CA ASN A 549 16.92 1.93 -22.27
C ASN A 549 16.69 3.31 -22.95
N PRO A 550 15.44 3.63 -23.36
CA PRO A 550 15.13 4.59 -24.43
C PRO A 550 15.23 6.07 -24.02
N ILE A 551 15.81 6.34 -22.85
CA ILE A 551 16.11 7.69 -22.35
C ILE A 551 17.62 7.95 -22.46
N PHE A 552 18.44 6.94 -22.17
CA PHE A 552 19.90 7.01 -22.31
C PHE A 552 20.37 6.61 -23.70
N ASP A 553 19.59 5.84 -24.46
CA ASP A 553 19.74 5.69 -25.90
C ASP A 553 18.61 6.45 -26.63
N ALA A 554 18.98 7.43 -27.45
CA ALA A 554 18.04 8.29 -28.17
C ALA A 554 17.63 7.73 -29.55
N ASP A 555 18.31 6.68 -30.04
CA ASP A 555 17.88 5.97 -31.24
C ASP A 555 16.75 4.97 -30.92
N GLU A 556 16.54 4.63 -29.65
CA GLU A 556 15.50 3.68 -29.21
C GLU A 556 14.11 4.33 -28.98
N PRO A 557 13.02 3.60 -29.28
CA PRO A 557 11.66 4.11 -29.15
C PRO A 557 11.19 4.24 -27.70
N HIS A 558 10.89 5.48 -27.27
CA HIS A 558 10.24 5.79 -26.01
C HIS A 558 8.71 5.96 -26.18
N VAL A 559 7.96 4.86 -26.09
CA VAL A 559 6.48 4.84 -26.16
C VAL A 559 5.88 4.33 -24.86
N THR A 560 4.92 5.09 -24.31
CA THR A 560 4.45 5.00 -22.92
C THR A 560 2.94 5.25 -22.83
N CYS A 561 2.30 4.90 -21.70
CA CYS A 561 0.84 5.00 -21.52
C CYS A 561 0.41 5.52 -20.14
N GLY A 562 1.34 6.09 -19.36
CA GLY A 562 1.11 6.66 -18.04
C GLY A 562 0.60 8.10 -18.06
N PRO A 563 0.36 8.70 -16.88
CA PRO A 563 -0.06 10.09 -16.72
C PRO A 563 0.95 11.12 -17.24
N TYR A 564 2.24 10.76 -17.33
CA TYR A 564 3.30 11.63 -17.86
C TYR A 564 4.09 10.93 -18.98
N VAL A 565 4.77 11.73 -19.78
CA VAL A 565 5.80 11.32 -20.74
C VAL A 565 7.10 12.01 -20.36
N PHE A 566 8.23 11.31 -20.50
CA PHE A 566 9.55 11.91 -20.34
C PHE A 566 9.75 13.05 -21.36
N SER A 567 10.31 14.19 -20.91
CA SER A 567 10.43 15.40 -21.74
C SER A 567 11.87 15.88 -21.92
N ASP A 568 12.70 15.86 -20.88
CA ASP A 568 14.05 16.47 -20.89
C ASP A 568 14.92 15.97 -19.72
N TYR A 569 16.24 16.01 -19.84
CA TYR A 569 17.17 15.72 -18.74
C TYR A 569 18.57 16.28 -18.96
N GLU A 570 19.28 16.51 -17.85
CA GLU A 570 20.72 16.74 -17.81
C GLU A 570 21.30 15.75 -16.77
N PRO A 571 22.19 14.82 -17.18
CA PRO A 571 22.74 13.79 -16.28
C PRO A 571 23.36 14.38 -15.02
N GLY A 572 22.99 13.86 -13.85
CA GLY A 572 23.46 14.35 -12.56
C GLY A 572 22.86 15.69 -12.10
N GLU A 573 21.99 16.34 -12.89
CA GLU A 573 21.27 17.55 -12.47
C GLU A 573 19.75 17.31 -12.34
N PHE A 574 19.06 16.93 -13.42
CA PHE A 574 17.59 16.79 -13.40
C PHE A 574 17.02 15.83 -14.46
N TYR A 575 15.80 15.35 -14.21
CA TYR A 575 14.97 14.56 -15.13
C TYR A 575 13.53 15.10 -15.12
N ARG A 576 12.99 15.52 -16.28
CA ARG A 576 11.66 16.12 -16.41
C ARG A 576 10.67 15.17 -17.08
N LEU A 577 9.46 15.12 -16.52
CA LEU A 577 8.30 14.44 -17.12
C LEU A 577 7.20 15.47 -17.41
N GLY A 578 6.82 15.63 -18.67
CA GLY A 578 5.69 16.46 -19.10
C GLY A 578 4.36 15.68 -19.06
N LYS A 579 3.24 16.36 -18.79
CA LYS A 579 1.92 15.71 -18.74
C LYS A 579 1.56 14.99 -20.06
N ASN A 580 0.93 13.82 -19.97
CA ASN A 580 0.45 13.07 -21.12
C ASN A 580 -1.03 13.43 -21.43
N PRO A 581 -1.34 14.20 -22.49
CA PRO A 581 -2.72 14.54 -22.84
C PRO A 581 -3.54 13.36 -23.40
N LEU A 582 -2.89 12.24 -23.73
CA LEU A 582 -3.52 11.02 -24.23
C LEU A 582 -3.87 10.02 -23.12
N TYR A 583 -3.48 10.28 -21.87
CA TYR A 583 -3.76 9.40 -20.74
C TYR A 583 -5.27 9.14 -20.54
N HIS A 584 -5.67 7.90 -20.26
CA HIS A 584 -7.09 7.51 -20.19
C HIS A 584 -7.87 8.15 -19.05
N TYR A 585 -7.20 8.61 -18.00
CA TYR A 585 -7.79 9.42 -16.92
C TYR A 585 -7.37 10.90 -16.94
N TYR A 586 -6.81 11.38 -18.07
CA TYR A 586 -6.51 12.81 -18.26
C TYR A 586 -7.77 13.66 -18.02
N PRO A 587 -7.71 14.75 -17.24
CA PRO A 587 -8.83 15.66 -17.02
C PRO A 587 -9.12 16.41 -18.32
N ARG A 588 -9.91 15.80 -19.20
CA ARG A 588 -10.46 16.47 -20.38
C ARG A 588 -11.40 17.55 -19.85
N SER A 589 -11.00 18.81 -20.02
CA SER A 589 -11.92 19.92 -19.94
C SER A 589 -13.04 19.66 -20.94
N ILE A 590 -14.19 19.20 -20.46
CA ILE A 590 -15.44 19.41 -21.18
C ILE A 590 -15.47 20.93 -21.35
N PRO A 591 -15.43 21.46 -22.59
CA PRO A 591 -15.58 22.90 -22.76
C PRO A 591 -16.86 23.24 -22.03
N ALA A 592 -16.82 24.23 -21.14
CA ALA A 592 -18.05 24.72 -20.56
C ALA A 592 -18.96 25.07 -21.73
N GLN A 593 -19.95 24.22 -21.98
CA GLN A 593 -21.13 24.65 -22.69
C GLN A 593 -21.67 25.69 -21.74
N THR A 594 -21.33 26.96 -21.98
CA THR A 594 -22.24 28.06 -21.67
C THR A 594 -23.58 27.52 -22.12
N PRO A 595 -24.52 27.23 -21.21
CA PRO A 595 -25.73 26.56 -21.62
C PRO A 595 -26.35 27.46 -22.67
N GLY A 596 -26.32 26.99 -23.92
CA GLY A 596 -27.16 27.54 -24.94
C GLY A 596 -28.54 27.30 -24.39
N VAL A 597 -29.20 28.37 -23.96
CA VAL A 597 -30.60 28.35 -23.53
C VAL A 597 -31.42 28.04 -24.78
N VAL A 598 -31.38 26.76 -25.15
CA VAL A 598 -32.31 26.11 -26.04
C VAL A 598 -33.38 25.61 -25.09
N GLU A 599 -34.31 26.50 -24.77
CA GLU A 599 -35.52 26.15 -24.03
C GLU A 599 -36.18 24.98 -24.77
N PRO A 600 -36.31 23.80 -24.15
CA PRO A 600 -36.89 22.66 -24.85
C PRO A 600 -38.40 22.88 -24.91
N THR A 601 -38.89 23.52 -25.98
CA THR A 601 -40.32 23.61 -26.25
C THR A 601 -40.86 22.22 -26.60
N ILE A 602 -41.66 21.64 -25.72
CA ILE A 602 -42.33 20.35 -25.98
C ILE A 602 -43.71 20.64 -26.55
N GLU A 603 -43.93 20.34 -27.83
CA GLU A 603 -45.27 20.40 -28.44
C GLU A 603 -46.07 19.13 -28.14
N VAL A 604 -47.26 19.29 -27.56
CA VAL A 604 -48.13 18.18 -27.12
C VAL A 604 -49.53 18.36 -27.69
N GLN A 605 -50.17 17.30 -28.18
CA GLN A 605 -51.60 17.37 -28.56
C GLN A 605 -52.49 17.27 -27.31
N GLY A 606 -53.39 18.23 -27.14
CA GLY A 606 -54.35 18.25 -26.02
C GLY A 606 -55.19 16.98 -25.93
N GLY A 607 -55.17 16.34 -24.75
CA GLY A 607 -55.83 15.04 -24.50
C GLY A 607 -54.94 13.81 -24.66
N SER A 608 -53.63 13.99 -24.83
CA SER A 608 -52.64 12.90 -24.80
C SER A 608 -52.42 12.38 -23.38
N THR A 609 -52.38 11.05 -23.19
CA THR A 609 -52.07 10.41 -21.91
C THR A 609 -50.67 9.79 -21.91
N GLY A 610 -49.87 10.01 -20.86
CA GLY A 610 -48.52 9.48 -20.74
C GLY A 610 -47.44 10.43 -21.22
N VAL A 611 -47.64 11.74 -21.02
CA VAL A 611 -46.66 12.79 -21.32
C VAL A 611 -45.90 13.11 -20.04
N PHE A 612 -44.60 12.81 -20.02
CA PHE A 612 -43.76 12.98 -18.83
C PHE A 612 -42.64 14.00 -19.08
N ILE A 613 -42.41 14.89 -18.11
CA ILE A 613 -41.12 15.57 -17.98
C ILE A 613 -40.17 14.55 -17.36
N VAL A 614 -39.12 14.18 -18.10
CA VAL A 614 -38.02 13.35 -17.59
C VAL A 614 -36.85 14.28 -17.28
N TRP A 615 -36.58 14.48 -16.00
CA TRP A 615 -35.39 15.16 -15.53
C TRP A 615 -34.29 14.15 -15.20
N VAL A 616 -33.06 14.47 -15.58
CA VAL A 616 -31.86 13.70 -15.29
C VAL A 616 -30.81 14.65 -14.74
N SER A 617 -30.25 14.31 -13.58
CA SER A 617 -29.22 15.12 -12.93
C SER A 617 -28.01 15.32 -13.85
N SER A 618 -27.60 16.58 -14.02
CA SER A 618 -26.36 16.92 -14.75
C SER A 618 -25.10 16.72 -13.89
N SER A 619 -25.29 16.63 -12.58
CA SER A 619 -24.30 16.41 -11.54
C SER A 619 -24.42 14.97 -11.00
N ASN A 620 -23.30 14.32 -10.62
CA ASN A 620 -23.27 12.89 -10.24
C ASN A 620 -23.92 12.56 -8.86
N HIS A 621 -24.87 13.37 -8.38
CA HIS A 621 -25.52 13.18 -7.08
C HIS A 621 -26.55 12.03 -7.15
N SER A 622 -26.18 10.86 -6.61
CA SER A 622 -26.98 9.64 -6.65
C SER A 622 -28.01 9.51 -5.53
N LEU A 623 -28.02 10.42 -4.54
CA LEU A 623 -28.73 10.25 -3.26
C LEU A 623 -30.21 10.66 -3.26
N GLY A 624 -30.72 11.26 -4.33
CA GLY A 624 -32.10 11.73 -4.39
C GLY A 624 -32.35 13.04 -3.62
N GLY A 625 -33.63 13.35 -3.40
CA GLY A 625 -34.06 14.62 -2.83
C GLY A 625 -35.57 14.83 -2.84
N THR A 626 -36.00 16.08 -2.70
CA THR A 626 -37.37 16.53 -2.95
C THR A 626 -37.42 17.41 -4.19
N TYR A 627 -38.54 17.39 -4.91
CA TYR A 627 -38.77 18.26 -6.06
C TYR A 627 -40.10 19.02 -5.94
N VAL A 628 -40.16 20.18 -6.59
CA VAL A 628 -41.37 20.99 -6.76
C VAL A 628 -41.42 21.45 -8.22
N LEU A 629 -42.43 20.99 -8.96
CA LEU A 629 -42.78 21.50 -10.29
C LEU A 629 -43.84 22.58 -10.12
N ARG A 630 -43.56 23.79 -10.62
CA ARG A 630 -44.45 24.95 -10.53
C ARG A 630 -44.62 25.67 -11.86
N GLU A 631 -45.80 26.25 -12.07
CA GLU A 631 -46.07 27.25 -13.10
C GLU A 631 -46.23 28.61 -12.40
N GLY A 632 -45.25 29.50 -12.57
CA GLY A 632 -45.14 30.72 -11.79
C GLY A 632 -45.15 30.45 -10.28
N THR A 633 -46.23 30.85 -9.58
CA THR A 633 -46.41 30.62 -8.13
C THR A 633 -47.27 29.39 -7.80
N THR A 634 -47.78 28.66 -8.81
CA THR A 634 -48.70 27.54 -8.62
C THR A 634 -47.93 26.22 -8.66
N ILE A 635 -47.96 25.44 -7.59
CA ILE A 635 -47.36 24.10 -7.56
C ILE A 635 -48.28 23.13 -8.31
N LEU A 636 -47.75 22.48 -9.34
CA LEU A 636 -48.45 21.47 -10.15
C LEU A 636 -48.17 20.05 -9.62
N ALA A 637 -46.93 19.77 -9.25
CA ALA A 637 -46.51 18.51 -8.64
C ALA A 637 -45.40 18.75 -7.63
N GLN A 638 -45.34 17.94 -6.58
CA GLN A 638 -44.21 17.92 -5.63
C GLN A 638 -44.09 16.54 -5.00
N GLY A 639 -42.87 16.14 -4.64
CA GLY A 639 -42.65 14.84 -4.03
C GLY A 639 -41.20 14.57 -3.68
N SER A 640 -40.92 13.36 -3.25
CA SER A 640 -39.56 12.85 -3.05
C SER A 640 -39.16 11.95 -4.21
N TRP A 641 -37.90 12.06 -4.61
CA TRP A 641 -37.24 11.20 -5.60
C TRP A 641 -35.98 10.62 -4.98
N SER A 642 -35.55 9.43 -5.39
CA SER A 642 -34.54 8.65 -4.67
C SER A 642 -33.34 8.23 -5.51
N GLY A 643 -32.85 9.18 -6.33
CA GLY A 643 -31.66 9.03 -7.16
C GLY A 643 -31.99 8.61 -8.60
N GLY A 644 -31.11 8.92 -9.56
CA GLY A 644 -31.30 8.57 -10.97
C GLY A 644 -32.14 9.58 -11.77
N SER A 645 -33.14 9.11 -12.52
CA SER A 645 -34.05 9.99 -13.27
C SER A 645 -35.33 10.28 -12.46
N LEU A 646 -35.90 11.47 -12.66
CA LEU A 646 -37.19 11.88 -12.11
C LEU A 646 -38.18 12.01 -13.26
N GLN A 647 -39.32 11.32 -13.17
CA GLN A 647 -40.41 11.43 -14.14
C GLN A 647 -41.63 12.08 -13.49
N ILE A 648 -42.15 13.14 -14.09
CA ILE A 648 -43.34 13.87 -13.63
C ILE A 648 -44.37 13.86 -14.74
N ASP A 649 -45.56 13.32 -14.49
CA ASP A 649 -46.67 13.32 -15.44
C ASP A 649 -47.23 14.74 -15.59
N VAL A 650 -47.37 15.20 -16.83
CA VAL A 650 -47.94 16.51 -17.21
C VAL A 650 -49.08 16.37 -18.24
N SER A 651 -49.66 15.18 -18.37
CA SER A 651 -50.75 14.89 -19.31
C SER A 651 -52.01 15.75 -19.13
N ASP A 652 -52.23 16.27 -17.92
CA ASP A 652 -53.42 17.05 -17.54
C ASP A 652 -53.29 18.58 -17.78
N LEU A 653 -52.22 19.05 -18.44
CA LEU A 653 -52.06 20.47 -18.78
C LEU A 653 -53.15 20.95 -19.76
N PRO A 654 -53.74 22.14 -19.56
CA PRO A 654 -54.73 22.71 -20.48
C PRO A 654 -54.10 23.18 -21.80
N LEU A 655 -54.91 23.61 -22.76
CA LEU A 655 -54.43 24.18 -24.03
C LEU A 655 -53.76 25.54 -23.81
N GLY A 656 -52.49 25.68 -24.20
CA GLY A 656 -51.69 26.89 -24.00
C GLY A 656 -50.18 26.61 -24.00
N GLU A 657 -49.38 27.65 -23.84
CA GLU A 657 -47.96 27.56 -23.49
C GLU A 657 -47.82 27.64 -21.98
N HIS A 658 -47.12 26.68 -21.39
CA HIS A 658 -46.91 26.54 -19.96
C HIS A 658 -45.42 26.65 -19.63
N GLU A 659 -45.01 27.71 -18.94
CA GLU A 659 -43.64 27.89 -18.45
C GLU A 659 -43.49 27.20 -17.09
N LEU A 660 -42.89 26.01 -17.11
CA LEU A 660 -42.76 25.15 -15.93
C LEU A 660 -41.35 25.24 -15.36
N THR A 661 -41.26 25.54 -14.07
CA THR A 661 -40.01 25.53 -13.31
C THR A 661 -39.99 24.31 -12.41
N LEU A 662 -38.94 23.50 -12.50
CA LEU A 662 -38.68 22.35 -11.64
C LEU A 662 -37.54 22.71 -10.70
N ASP A 663 -37.86 22.93 -9.42
CA ASP A 663 -36.86 23.07 -8.35
C ASP A 663 -36.61 21.71 -7.69
N ILE A 664 -35.35 21.42 -7.38
CA ILE A 664 -34.90 20.17 -6.76
C ILE A 664 -33.98 20.52 -5.59
N THR A 665 -34.26 19.93 -4.43
CA THR A 665 -33.42 20.00 -3.22
C THR A 665 -32.91 18.60 -2.91
N TYR A 666 -31.60 18.39 -3.02
CA TYR A 666 -30.93 17.12 -2.76
C TYR A 666 -30.86 16.82 -1.24
N LEU A 667 -30.68 15.54 -0.87
CA LEU A 667 -30.57 15.14 0.54
C LEU A 667 -29.33 15.70 1.26
N ASP A 668 -28.30 16.11 0.53
CA ASP A 668 -27.10 16.80 1.05
C ASP A 668 -27.31 18.31 1.26
N GLY A 669 -28.49 18.85 0.87
CA GLY A 669 -28.84 20.25 1.00
C GLY A 669 -28.48 21.12 -0.20
N HIS A 670 -27.96 20.55 -1.30
CA HIS A 670 -27.79 21.27 -2.55
C HIS A 670 -29.16 21.56 -3.20
N GLU A 671 -29.26 22.62 -4.01
CA GLU A 671 -30.47 23.02 -4.74
C GLU A 671 -30.12 23.28 -6.22
N GLU A 672 -30.91 22.68 -7.12
CA GLU A 672 -30.88 22.93 -8.57
C GLU A 672 -32.28 23.40 -9.02
N SER A 673 -32.35 24.20 -10.08
CA SER A 673 -33.62 24.65 -10.68
C SER A 673 -33.49 24.67 -12.20
N SER A 674 -34.51 24.21 -12.91
CA SER A 674 -34.54 24.13 -14.37
C SER A 674 -35.91 24.56 -14.91
N GLN A 675 -35.95 25.09 -16.13
CA GLN A 675 -37.17 25.56 -16.78
C GLN A 675 -37.43 24.83 -18.10
N VAL A 676 -38.70 24.58 -18.40
CA VAL A 676 -39.18 23.95 -19.64
C VAL A 676 -40.49 24.59 -20.07
N ILE A 677 -40.65 24.84 -21.37
CA ILE A 677 -41.90 25.33 -21.95
C ILE A 677 -42.65 24.16 -22.57
N VAL A 678 -43.89 23.92 -22.11
CA VAL A 678 -44.77 22.89 -22.68
C VAL A 678 -45.90 23.58 -23.44
N ALA A 679 -45.95 23.37 -24.76
CA ALA A 679 -46.93 23.96 -25.66
C ALA A 679 -48.01 22.92 -26.02
N VAL A 680 -49.19 23.02 -25.41
CA VAL A 680 -50.30 22.10 -25.62
C VAL A 680 -51.25 22.66 -26.68
N GLN A 681 -51.25 22.05 -27.87
CA GLN A 681 -51.98 22.52 -29.05
C GLN A 681 -53.22 21.66 -29.37
N SER A 682 -54.20 22.25 -30.07
CA SER A 682 -55.40 21.55 -30.56
C SER A 682 -55.13 20.84 -31.89
N SER A 683 -55.57 19.59 -32.03
CA SER A 683 -55.27 18.73 -33.18
C SER A 683 -56.17 18.99 -34.41
N ASP A 684 -55.82 19.96 -35.25
CA ASP A 684 -56.38 20.12 -36.61
C ASP A 684 -55.35 19.74 -37.70
N HIS A 685 -55.81 19.13 -38.79
CA HIS A 685 -54.98 18.28 -39.68
C HIS A 685 -54.14 19.00 -40.76
N GLY A 686 -52.95 18.47 -41.10
CA GLY A 686 -52.32 18.69 -42.42
C GLY A 686 -50.83 18.31 -42.55
N TRP A 687 -50.44 17.55 -43.58
CA TRP A 687 -49.06 17.12 -43.86
C TRP A 687 -48.18 18.21 -44.53
N ILE A 688 -46.85 18.19 -44.30
CA ILE A 688 -45.78 18.05 -45.34
C ILE A 688 -44.34 17.94 -44.75
N SER A 689 -43.47 17.30 -45.53
CA SER A 689 -42.13 16.69 -45.35
C SER A 689 -40.91 17.45 -44.77
N SER A 690 -39.91 16.63 -44.37
CA SER A 690 -38.42 16.80 -44.40
C SER A 690 -37.78 17.82 -43.43
N ILE A 691 -36.62 17.58 -42.78
CA ILE A 691 -35.61 16.49 -42.84
C ILE A 691 -34.74 16.48 -41.54
N GLU A 692 -33.96 15.41 -41.30
CA GLU A 692 -32.77 15.31 -40.42
C GLU A 692 -32.86 15.10 -38.87
N ASN A 693 -32.06 14.12 -38.43
CA ASN A 693 -31.37 13.93 -37.13
C ASN A 693 -32.14 13.67 -35.82
N LEU A 694 -32.08 12.41 -35.38
CA LEU A 694 -32.18 11.95 -33.99
C LEU A 694 -31.16 10.83 -33.76
N PRO A 695 -30.51 10.77 -32.59
CA PRO A 695 -30.58 9.53 -31.81
C PRO A 695 -30.95 9.79 -30.34
N LEU A 696 -31.81 8.92 -29.80
CA LEU A 696 -32.23 8.95 -28.40
C LEU A 696 -31.15 8.41 -27.46
N ALA A 697 -31.10 8.97 -26.24
CA ALA A 697 -30.62 8.30 -25.04
C ALA A 697 -31.66 8.48 -23.91
N MET A 698 -31.90 7.43 -23.12
CA MET A 698 -32.77 7.41 -21.94
C MET A 698 -32.17 6.45 -20.92
N GLY A 699 -32.39 6.65 -19.61
CA GLY A 699 -31.77 5.82 -18.57
C GLY A 699 -32.56 5.63 -17.27
N VAL A 700 -31.92 4.86 -16.36
CA VAL A 700 -31.99 4.80 -14.88
C VAL A 700 -33.36 4.74 -14.15
N ALA A 701 -33.48 3.79 -13.19
CA ALA A 701 -34.32 3.92 -11.97
C ALA A 701 -33.69 3.17 -10.76
N VAL A 702 -33.41 3.77 -9.56
CA VAL A 702 -34.27 4.21 -8.39
C VAL A 702 -34.59 3.00 -7.43
N ILE A 703 -34.50 2.99 -6.07
CA ILE A 703 -35.49 3.41 -5.01
C ILE A 703 -34.95 3.28 -3.52
N SER A 704 -34.71 4.41 -2.81
CA SER A 704 -34.95 4.73 -1.34
C SER A 704 -34.25 3.97 -0.15
N ALA A 705 -34.21 4.43 1.13
CA ALA A 705 -34.99 5.45 1.89
C ALA A 705 -34.27 6.10 3.13
N GLN A 706 -34.96 7.04 3.82
CA GLN A 706 -34.45 8.07 4.77
C GLN A 706 -34.67 7.80 6.29
N VAL A 707 -34.33 8.62 7.33
CA VAL A 707 -33.23 9.55 7.79
C VAL A 707 -33.56 9.96 9.27
N ILE A 708 -32.60 10.47 10.07
CA ILE A 708 -32.69 11.60 11.07
C ILE A 708 -31.69 11.52 12.27
N VAL A 709 -30.78 12.52 12.28
CA VAL A 709 -30.04 13.32 13.30
C VAL A 709 -30.09 13.05 14.83
N ALA A 710 -28.96 13.40 15.49
CA ALA A 710 -28.55 13.12 16.87
C ALA A 710 -28.56 14.30 17.87
N VAL A 711 -28.46 13.97 19.17
CA VAL A 711 -27.79 14.77 20.23
C VAL A 711 -27.08 13.77 21.17
N VAL A 712 -25.79 13.98 21.48
CA VAL A 712 -25.01 13.07 22.35
C VAL A 712 -24.47 13.83 23.57
N ILE A 713 -24.75 13.29 24.76
CA ILE A 713 -24.17 13.74 26.03
C ILE A 713 -23.00 12.81 26.38
N LEU A 714 -21.82 13.38 26.60
CA LEU A 714 -20.61 12.63 26.98
C LEU A 714 -20.66 12.22 28.47
N SER A 715 -20.43 10.93 28.74
CA SER A 715 -20.06 10.42 30.08
C SER A 715 -19.57 8.96 30.02
N ILE A 716 -18.25 8.77 30.12
CA ILE A 716 -17.55 7.59 30.68
C ILE A 716 -17.90 6.23 30.03
N ARG A 717 -17.14 5.78 29.01
CA ARG A 717 -17.44 4.50 28.31
C ARG A 717 -16.24 3.70 27.73
N ASP A 718 -15.03 3.81 28.28
CA ASP A 718 -13.83 3.26 27.64
C ASP A 718 -13.25 2.01 28.32
N TYR A 719 -13.90 0.87 28.07
CA TYR A 719 -13.27 -0.46 28.23
C TYR A 719 -13.95 -1.51 27.34
N ARG A 720 -15.29 -1.53 27.33
CA ARG A 720 -16.08 -2.41 26.44
C ARG A 720 -16.18 -1.92 25.00
N ARG A 721 -15.84 -0.63 24.74
CA ARG A 721 -15.67 -0.12 23.37
C ARG A 721 -14.37 -0.60 22.76
N TRP A 722 -13.24 -0.42 23.45
CA TRP A 722 -11.92 -0.91 23.05
C TRP A 722 -11.92 -2.39 22.65
N LYS A 723 -12.49 -3.28 23.48
CA LYS A 723 -12.54 -4.72 23.16
C LYS A 723 -13.41 -5.07 21.94
N ASN A 724 -14.48 -4.33 21.67
CA ASN A 724 -15.32 -4.57 20.49
C ASN A 724 -14.76 -3.89 19.23
N TRP A 725 -14.04 -2.77 19.40
CA TRP A 725 -13.33 -2.08 18.32
C TRP A 725 -12.18 -2.94 17.79
N ASN A 726 -11.36 -3.56 18.64
CA ASN A 726 -10.33 -4.53 18.20
C ASN A 726 -10.91 -5.77 17.47
N LEU A 727 -12.18 -6.11 17.72
CA LEU A 727 -12.87 -7.21 17.01
C LEU A 727 -13.47 -6.76 15.66
N GLN A 728 -13.90 -5.50 15.53
CA GLN A 728 -14.27 -4.93 14.23
C GLN A 728 -13.03 -4.63 13.38
N ARG A 729 -11.93 -4.18 13.98
CA ARG A 729 -10.67 -3.89 13.26
C ARG A 729 -10.11 -5.18 12.63
N ARG A 730 -10.11 -6.30 13.38
CA ARG A 730 -9.86 -7.62 12.78
C ARG A 730 -10.77 -7.92 11.60
N GLN A 731 -12.06 -7.60 11.62
CA GLN A 731 -12.96 -7.85 10.48
C GLN A 731 -12.84 -6.85 9.32
N GLU A 732 -12.24 -5.67 9.53
CA GLU A 732 -11.95 -4.70 8.48
C GLU A 732 -10.56 -4.93 7.86
N ASP A 733 -9.61 -5.47 8.63
CA ASP A 733 -8.30 -5.94 8.17
C ASP A 733 -8.36 -7.38 7.58
N GLU A 734 -9.30 -8.21 8.04
CA GLU A 734 -9.75 -9.48 7.41
C GLU A 734 -10.73 -9.24 6.25
N ARG A 735 -10.84 -8.00 5.71
CA ARG A 735 -11.55 -7.79 4.44
C ARG A 735 -10.77 -8.45 3.33
N ASP A 736 -11.19 -9.65 3.00
CA ASP A 736 -10.75 -10.37 1.83
C ASP A 736 -11.23 -9.62 0.56
N TRP A 737 -10.43 -8.64 0.12
CA TRP A 737 -10.63 -7.91 -1.13
C TRP A 737 -10.54 -8.84 -2.35
N PHE A 738 -9.87 -10.00 -2.22
CA PHE A 738 -9.98 -11.07 -3.20
C PHE A 738 -11.42 -11.61 -3.20
N ALA A 739 -12.02 -12.00 -2.07
CA ALA A 739 -13.43 -12.40 -2.03
C ALA A 739 -14.42 -11.31 -2.46
N GLU A 740 -14.07 -10.01 -2.38
CA GLU A 740 -14.89 -8.91 -2.91
C GLU A 740 -14.78 -8.76 -4.44
N ILE A 741 -13.60 -9.02 -5.01
CA ILE A 741 -13.34 -8.98 -6.48
C ILE A 741 -13.79 -10.28 -7.18
N PHE A 742 -13.55 -11.44 -6.55
CA PHE A 742 -13.81 -12.77 -7.09
C PHE A 742 -15.15 -13.35 -6.64
N GLY A 743 -15.82 -12.70 -5.68
CA GLY A 743 -17.04 -13.18 -5.05
C GLY A 743 -16.75 -14.26 -4.00
N THR A 744 -17.59 -14.35 -2.98
CA THR A 744 -17.55 -15.48 -2.05
C THR A 744 -17.94 -16.75 -2.79
N GLY A 745 -16.99 -17.68 -2.97
CA GLY A 745 -17.26 -19.01 -3.50
C GLY A 745 -18.36 -19.74 -2.70
N PRO A 746 -19.08 -20.71 -3.30
CA PRO A 746 -20.18 -21.39 -2.64
C PRO A 746 -19.69 -22.12 -1.38
N GLY A 747 -20.14 -21.67 -0.21
CA GLY A 747 -19.54 -22.01 1.07
C GLY A 747 -19.63 -23.47 1.51
N ALA A 748 -18.78 -23.81 2.48
CA ALA A 748 -18.78 -25.05 3.26
C ALA A 748 -19.26 -24.82 4.69
#